data_AF-A0A6A6DBU8-F1
#
_entry.id   AF-A0A6A6DBU8-F1
#
_cell.length_a   1.000
_cell.length_b   1.000
_cell.length_c   1.000
_cell.angle_alpha   90.00
_cell.angle_beta   90.00
_cell.angle_gamma   90.00
#
_symmetry.space_group_name_H-M   'P 1'
#
loop_
_entity.id
_entity.type
_entity.pdbx_description
1 polymer ?
#
loop_
_entity_poly.entity_id
_entity_poly.type
_entity_poly.pdbx_seq_one_letter_code
_entity_poly.pdbx_strand_id
1 'polypeptide(L)'
;MLSKAGTFDNCMAIYGNDTTLQAKYYWSGPTPGIPASNTSHFTHITREGCLAVCGDGSDYYPWAISSATITTWLLPLIGMLLQAPFESNAFRRTVLAIARWVGNPIASISYILWNIRVSGKCALIVDMALPYEDTIPSKNSDWASMRDSFYILVAMNQYTMKPKAALQKEAEGLLRIVLFGKDLRLLKKERTLREMRRKVAQHLRAGRKRGIVPVYISTLWFIFALALSIQSAFGHIGENSTAHDLALGLLLSWLPVLILCSIVDRNPVASEDCRRRLNKLVDVVRRSLHDDRIRTEFIESFQNQPEAKLMECRVTNISLQSRYMDEFFVSFAGQGRVRWHYGCAHPIISDIENAYVADHGRNWLYNEREARTHLVLGPAGDDGLLWFDPRELWQITSAIAIVLSTIGGAFVLSYYTPTVGLGCRSGGYMIFGVISFSLLVFEMLVWWLSSNPTSVQPPNWVRRQTMHLQRYPIVIQFEEGICRGLKIAYFGVRTVVEDLFVKGLFTCLSLLPFTEKQQKLQSAEHIVRTCLDAFHDFTFQQKTELLLFRPLEILNVIWLIYIVLAQTFGYYRTCDCVTSSWGVHSGGYLDFTQSDVTNSPWVVYYWTSGTVLSVSVMGLAMIYVVTEWCLQSHISTENYESARRGLRRTRRFRRLTLRIRNTIHYIMAVFVAVLDWIYDLFGMQYRPLKSLRWTPDITFLYDMTPEANHHPSGSVDITPSSSNTPNQLFEIQDHDAFHSRASTPRFHNHFSPLTTSGQFPLLPRDSDASSRPLIAQPCAPHSPGHSRASSDAGRSRTSLYSDTIAYDFGSPLIGSPPRSPHGSAGSVTMERSTSEGSEYLSPITRRTTYPRQGSDAASQGRPSTMDLGIRGLGEERR
;
A
#
# COMPACT_ATOMS: atom_id res chain seq x y z
N MET A 1 42.75 25.21 -30.76
CA MET A 1 41.76 24.44 -31.55
C MET A 1 40.38 24.86 -31.07
N LEU A 2 39.47 25.23 -31.98
CA LEU A 2 38.12 25.71 -31.62
C LEU A 2 37.15 24.52 -31.53
N SER A 3 36.16 24.62 -30.65
CA SER A 3 35.15 23.58 -30.42
C SER A 3 34.22 23.44 -31.63
N LYS A 4 34.33 22.34 -32.38
CA LYS A 4 33.43 21.98 -33.50
C LYS A 4 32.04 21.50 -33.02
N ALA A 5 31.40 22.18 -32.08
CA ALA A 5 30.02 21.88 -31.69
C ALA A 5 29.04 22.40 -32.76
N GLY A 6 28.98 21.73 -33.91
CA GLY A 6 28.02 21.98 -34.98
C GLY A 6 26.74 21.15 -34.82
N THR A 7 25.63 21.61 -35.39
CA THR A 7 24.41 20.79 -35.52
C THR A 7 24.68 19.61 -36.45
N PHE A 8 23.89 18.53 -36.36
CA PHE A 8 24.09 17.36 -37.22
C PHE A 8 23.95 17.69 -38.72
N ASP A 9 23.16 18.69 -39.11
CA ASP A 9 23.06 19.17 -40.51
C ASP A 9 24.41 19.72 -41.01
N ASN A 10 25.10 20.48 -40.17
CA ASN A 10 26.42 21.03 -40.49
C ASN A 10 27.47 19.90 -40.58
N CYS A 11 27.37 18.88 -39.73
CA CYS A 11 28.21 17.68 -39.87
C CYS A 11 27.95 16.94 -41.17
N MET A 12 26.68 16.76 -41.55
CA MET A 12 26.27 16.09 -42.78
C MET A 12 26.83 16.83 -44.00
N ALA A 13 26.74 18.16 -44.03
CA ALA A 13 27.31 18.99 -45.10
C ALA A 13 28.84 18.91 -45.19
N ILE A 14 29.54 18.75 -44.06
CA ILE A 14 31.01 18.56 -44.04
C ILE A 14 31.36 17.14 -44.53
N TYR A 15 30.70 16.11 -44.01
CA TYR A 15 30.99 14.72 -44.35
C TYR A 15 30.62 14.38 -45.81
N GLY A 16 29.46 14.83 -46.29
CA GLY A 16 28.99 14.57 -47.66
C GLY A 16 29.83 15.21 -48.76
N ASN A 17 30.55 16.31 -48.46
CA ASN A 17 31.42 17.00 -49.41
C ASN A 17 32.88 16.50 -49.40
N ASP A 18 33.33 15.78 -48.36
CA ASP A 18 34.72 15.34 -48.21
C ASP A 18 34.87 13.82 -48.42
N THR A 19 35.33 13.44 -49.62
CA THR A 19 35.58 12.05 -50.00
C THR A 19 36.69 11.38 -49.19
N THR A 20 37.58 12.14 -48.56
CA THR A 20 38.65 11.58 -47.71
C THR A 20 38.11 11.18 -46.34
N LEU A 21 37.14 11.94 -45.79
CA LEU A 21 36.40 11.56 -44.59
C LEU A 21 35.50 10.34 -44.85
N GLN A 22 34.83 10.29 -46.01
CA GLN A 22 34.03 9.14 -46.42
C GLN A 22 34.87 7.86 -46.51
N ALA A 23 35.99 7.90 -47.25
CA ALA A 23 36.89 6.75 -47.41
C ALA A 23 37.47 6.24 -46.08
N LYS A 24 37.60 7.10 -45.07
CA LYS A 24 38.14 6.75 -43.74
C LYS A 24 37.08 6.31 -42.73
N TYR A 25 35.88 6.87 -42.78
CA TYR A 25 34.88 6.76 -41.71
C TYR A 25 33.50 6.25 -42.14
N TYR A 26 33.36 5.77 -43.37
CA TYR A 26 32.15 5.07 -43.83
C TYR A 26 31.84 3.81 -43.00
N TRP A 27 30.55 3.59 -42.70
CA TRP A 27 30.09 2.38 -42.04
C TRP A 27 29.80 1.26 -43.03
N SER A 28 30.58 0.18 -42.98
CA SER A 28 30.45 -1.00 -43.86
C SER A 28 29.68 -2.18 -43.24
N GLY A 29 29.20 -2.05 -42.00
CA GLY A 29 28.46 -3.10 -41.30
C GLY A 29 26.96 -3.13 -41.66
N PRO A 30 26.18 -4.08 -41.09
CA PRO A 30 24.76 -4.18 -41.36
C PRO A 30 23.99 -2.96 -40.83
N THR A 31 22.95 -2.54 -41.55
CA THR A 31 22.07 -1.41 -41.23
C THR A 31 20.61 -1.89 -41.15
N PRO A 32 20.16 -2.43 -40.00
CA PRO A 32 18.87 -3.11 -39.90
C PRO A 32 17.68 -2.21 -40.29
N GLY A 33 16.89 -2.66 -41.27
CA GLY A 33 15.70 -1.93 -41.75
C GLY A 33 15.98 -0.77 -42.71
N ILE A 34 17.25 -0.48 -43.02
CA ILE A 34 17.66 0.55 -43.99
C ILE A 34 18.15 -0.14 -45.27
N PRO A 35 17.57 0.13 -46.45
CA PRO A 35 18.09 -0.40 -47.70
C PRO A 35 19.43 0.29 -48.05
N ALA A 36 20.46 -0.50 -48.35
CA ALA A 36 21.72 0.03 -48.85
C ALA A 36 21.52 0.63 -50.25
N SER A 37 21.61 1.96 -50.36
CA SER A 37 21.59 2.69 -51.62
C SER A 37 23.01 3.02 -52.09
N ASN A 38 23.15 3.36 -53.38
CA ASN A 38 24.40 3.89 -53.93
C ASN A 38 24.84 5.23 -53.27
N THR A 39 23.96 5.86 -52.49
CA THR A 39 24.23 7.11 -51.75
C THR A 39 24.57 6.91 -50.27
N SER A 40 24.51 5.68 -49.74
CA SER A 40 24.84 5.37 -48.33
C SER A 40 26.23 5.86 -47.92
N HIS A 41 27.21 5.84 -48.83
CA HIS A 41 28.56 6.36 -48.60
C HIS A 41 28.63 7.85 -48.19
N PHE A 42 27.62 8.65 -48.53
CA PHE A 42 27.54 10.07 -48.16
C PHE A 42 26.79 10.31 -46.84
N THR A 43 26.07 9.32 -46.31
CA THR A 43 25.14 9.49 -45.19
C THR A 43 25.47 8.61 -43.98
N HIS A 44 26.09 7.45 -44.18
CA HIS A 44 26.42 6.46 -43.14
C HIS A 44 27.85 6.65 -42.62
N ILE A 45 27.97 7.19 -41.40
CA ILE A 45 29.25 7.46 -40.73
C ILE A 45 29.41 6.57 -39.49
N THR A 46 30.63 6.10 -39.23
CA THR A 46 31.00 5.42 -37.97
C THR A 46 30.96 6.36 -36.78
N ARG A 47 30.80 5.83 -35.55
CA ARG A 47 30.93 6.60 -34.30
C ARG A 47 32.23 7.42 -34.23
N GLU A 48 33.36 6.83 -34.63
CA GLU A 48 34.66 7.53 -34.62
C GLU A 48 34.72 8.69 -35.62
N GLY A 49 34.10 8.52 -36.79
CA GLY A 49 33.92 9.60 -37.76
C GLY A 49 33.01 10.71 -37.23
N CYS A 50 31.89 10.34 -36.60
CA CYS A 50 30.97 11.29 -35.99
C CYS A 50 31.71 12.17 -34.96
N LEU A 51 32.48 11.57 -34.05
CA LEU A 51 33.28 12.32 -33.07
C LEU A 51 34.38 13.19 -33.73
N ALA A 52 34.97 12.76 -34.85
CA ALA A 52 35.97 13.55 -35.59
C ALA A 52 35.38 14.73 -36.40
N VAL A 53 34.11 14.63 -36.81
CA VAL A 53 33.40 15.64 -37.61
C VAL A 53 32.59 16.59 -36.73
N CYS A 54 31.74 16.07 -35.84
CA CYS A 54 30.83 16.80 -34.93
C CYS A 54 31.41 17.11 -33.55
N GLY A 55 32.55 16.53 -33.18
CA GLY A 55 33.08 16.62 -31.83
C GLY A 55 32.23 15.86 -30.79
N ASP A 56 32.34 16.31 -29.55
CA ASP A 56 31.73 15.76 -28.32
C ASP A 56 30.44 16.49 -27.89
N GLY A 57 29.99 17.47 -28.68
CA GLY A 57 28.81 18.29 -28.38
C GLY A 57 27.48 17.54 -28.40
N SER A 58 26.47 18.15 -27.77
CA SER A 58 25.06 17.75 -27.89
C SER A 58 24.32 18.71 -28.82
N ASP A 59 23.60 18.17 -29.80
CA ASP A 59 22.78 18.96 -30.73
C ASP A 59 21.36 19.15 -30.16
N TYR A 60 21.22 20.16 -29.31
CA TYR A 60 20.03 20.44 -28.49
C TYR A 60 18.74 20.66 -29.30
N TYR A 61 17.60 20.23 -28.75
CA TYR A 61 16.31 20.53 -29.37
C TYR A 61 15.97 22.04 -29.28
N PRO A 62 15.41 22.64 -30.34
CA PRO A 62 14.84 23.98 -30.27
C PRO A 62 13.85 24.16 -29.13
N TRP A 63 13.77 25.38 -28.58
CA TRP A 63 12.88 25.70 -27.45
C TRP A 63 11.40 25.38 -27.74
N ALA A 64 10.95 25.49 -28.99
CA ALA A 64 9.59 25.11 -29.38
C ALA A 64 9.28 23.62 -29.08
N ILE A 65 10.19 22.71 -29.43
CA ILE A 65 10.05 21.27 -29.15
C ILE A 65 10.16 21.01 -27.64
N SER A 66 11.20 21.57 -27.01
CA SER A 66 11.42 21.42 -25.56
C SER A 66 10.20 21.86 -24.73
N SER A 67 9.60 23.02 -25.06
CA SER A 67 8.45 23.57 -24.34
C SER A 67 7.14 22.83 -24.64
N ALA A 68 6.97 22.25 -25.83
CA ALA A 68 5.87 21.33 -26.13
C ALA A 68 5.93 20.07 -25.25
N THR A 69 7.11 19.44 -25.12
CA THR A 69 7.31 18.27 -24.23
C THR A 69 7.10 18.64 -22.75
N ILE A 70 7.57 19.82 -22.31
CA ILE A 70 7.36 20.31 -20.94
C ILE A 70 5.87 20.48 -20.60
N THR A 71 5.10 21.08 -21.52
CA THR A 71 3.67 21.37 -21.31
C THR A 71 2.78 20.13 -21.47
N THR A 72 3.12 19.22 -22.37
CA THR A 72 2.39 17.96 -22.61
C THR A 72 2.61 16.94 -21.49
N TRP A 73 3.86 16.77 -21.02
CA TRP A 73 4.21 15.72 -20.07
C TRP A 73 4.61 16.24 -18.70
N LEU A 74 5.66 17.06 -18.60
CA LEU A 74 6.27 17.38 -17.30
C LEU A 74 5.30 18.13 -16.37
N LEU A 75 4.58 19.13 -16.87
CA LEU A 75 3.62 19.89 -16.05
C LEU A 75 2.44 19.02 -15.56
N PRO A 76 1.76 18.21 -16.40
CA PRO A 76 0.73 17.28 -15.92
C PRO A 76 1.24 16.20 -14.95
N LEU A 77 2.45 15.65 -15.18
CA LEU A 77 3.04 14.65 -14.29
C LEU A 77 3.39 15.24 -12.92
N ILE A 78 3.96 16.45 -12.88
CA ILE A 78 4.16 17.21 -11.63
C ILE A 78 2.81 17.50 -10.97
N GLY A 79 1.78 17.88 -11.73
CA GLY A 79 0.42 18.07 -11.24
C GLY A 79 -0.17 16.83 -10.55
N MET A 80 -0.04 15.65 -11.18
CA MET A 80 -0.49 14.38 -10.59
C MET A 80 0.34 13.98 -9.36
N LEU A 81 1.66 14.20 -9.37
CA LEU A 81 2.52 13.97 -8.20
C LEU A 81 2.16 14.90 -7.03
N LEU A 82 1.84 16.18 -7.29
CA LEU A 82 1.40 17.12 -6.25
C LEU A 82 0.03 16.77 -5.66
N GLN A 83 -0.82 16.05 -6.40
CA GLN A 83 -2.08 15.50 -5.92
C GLN A 83 -1.92 14.16 -5.17
N ALA A 84 -0.72 13.57 -5.16
CA ALA A 84 -0.47 12.33 -4.46
C ALA A 84 -0.74 12.47 -2.95
N PRO A 85 -1.16 11.40 -2.26
CA PRO A 85 -1.82 11.51 -0.96
C PRO A 85 -0.84 11.69 0.23
N PHE A 86 -0.10 12.80 0.27
CA PHE A 86 0.98 13.10 1.22
C PHE A 86 0.57 13.25 2.70
N GLU A 87 1.56 13.06 3.59
CA GLU A 87 1.45 13.36 5.03
C GLU A 87 1.79 14.83 5.31
N SER A 88 0.86 15.56 5.94
CA SER A 88 1.10 16.92 6.43
C SER A 88 2.18 16.94 7.52
N ASN A 89 3.01 17.99 7.55
CA ASN A 89 4.09 18.21 8.53
C ASN A 89 5.18 17.12 8.59
N ALA A 90 5.25 16.22 7.59
CA ALA A 90 6.20 15.10 7.58
C ALA A 90 7.06 15.05 6.30
N PHE A 91 7.65 16.19 5.91
CA PHE A 91 8.39 16.36 4.65
C PHE A 91 9.35 15.19 4.31
N ARG A 92 10.22 14.77 5.25
CA ARG A 92 11.15 13.64 5.03
C ARG A 92 10.45 12.32 4.71
N ARG A 93 9.29 12.03 5.30
CA ARG A 93 8.49 10.82 4.98
C ARG A 93 7.81 10.94 3.62
N THR A 94 7.34 12.13 3.28
CA THR A 94 6.79 12.43 1.95
C THR A 94 7.84 12.24 0.85
N VAL A 95 9.05 12.79 1.02
CA VAL A 95 10.16 12.61 0.06
C VAL A 95 10.58 11.14 -0.05
N LEU A 96 10.74 10.42 1.06
CA LEU A 96 11.08 8.98 1.02
C LEU A 96 9.97 8.13 0.38
N ALA A 97 8.71 8.51 0.52
CA ALA A 97 7.61 7.84 -0.18
C ALA A 97 7.63 8.12 -1.69
N ILE A 98 7.90 9.35 -2.12
CA ILE A 98 8.10 9.68 -3.56
C ILE A 98 9.29 8.89 -4.11
N ALA A 99 10.40 8.81 -3.38
CA ALA A 99 11.57 8.03 -3.77
C ALA A 99 11.23 6.55 -4.00
N ARG A 100 10.43 5.93 -3.13
CA ARG A 100 9.95 4.56 -3.30
C ARG A 100 8.94 4.42 -4.45
N TRP A 101 7.97 5.31 -4.52
CA TRP A 101 6.91 5.33 -5.54
C TRP A 101 7.44 5.44 -6.97
N VAL A 102 8.48 6.25 -7.18
CA VAL A 102 9.06 6.52 -8.49
C VAL A 102 10.29 5.64 -8.76
N GLY A 103 11.05 5.26 -7.72
CA GLY A 103 12.27 4.46 -7.83
C GLY A 103 12.05 2.94 -7.77
N ASN A 104 10.95 2.49 -7.18
CA ASN A 104 10.44 1.12 -7.30
C ASN A 104 8.91 1.14 -7.46
N PRO A 105 8.41 1.53 -8.65
CA PRO A 105 6.97 1.57 -8.92
C PRO A 105 6.35 0.18 -8.89
N ILE A 106 7.10 -0.90 -9.18
CA ILE A 106 6.57 -2.26 -9.22
C ILE A 106 6.19 -2.75 -7.82
N ALA A 107 7.09 -2.66 -6.84
CA ALA A 107 6.77 -2.97 -5.46
C ALA A 107 5.70 -2.01 -4.91
N SER A 108 5.80 -0.71 -5.23
CA SER A 108 4.81 0.27 -4.80
C SER A 108 3.39 -0.10 -5.27
N ILE A 109 3.21 -0.44 -6.55
CA ILE A 109 1.91 -0.86 -7.09
C ILE A 109 1.47 -2.20 -6.47
N SER A 110 2.35 -3.18 -6.26
CA SER A 110 1.93 -4.50 -5.73
C SER A 110 1.35 -4.43 -4.31
N TYR A 111 1.96 -3.68 -3.38
CA TYR A 111 1.38 -3.46 -2.04
C TYR A 111 0.05 -2.69 -2.10
N ILE A 112 -0.14 -1.78 -3.05
CA ILE A 112 -1.39 -1.04 -3.19
C ILE A 112 -2.49 -1.94 -3.76
N LEU A 113 -2.19 -2.76 -4.77
CA LEU A 113 -3.11 -3.75 -5.33
C LEU A 113 -3.53 -4.79 -4.27
N TRP A 114 -2.61 -5.23 -3.40
CA TRP A 114 -2.92 -6.05 -2.22
C TRP A 114 -3.95 -5.34 -1.31
N ASN A 115 -3.70 -4.09 -0.90
CA ASN A 115 -4.63 -3.33 -0.06
C ASN A 115 -6.02 -3.15 -0.71
N ILE A 116 -6.06 -2.91 -2.03
CA ILE A 116 -7.31 -2.80 -2.79
C ILE A 116 -8.07 -4.14 -2.78
N ARG A 117 -7.40 -5.27 -3.04
CA ARG A 117 -8.01 -6.61 -3.01
C ARG A 117 -8.55 -6.97 -1.62
N VAL A 118 -7.79 -6.69 -0.56
CA VAL A 118 -8.21 -6.86 0.85
C VAL A 118 -9.46 -6.03 1.16
N SER A 119 -9.52 -4.79 0.68
CA SER A 119 -10.70 -3.92 0.80
C SER A 119 -11.90 -4.43 -0.01
N GLY A 120 -11.64 -5.00 -1.20
CA GLY A 120 -12.62 -5.69 -2.03
C GLY A 120 -13.20 -6.95 -1.36
N LYS A 121 -12.38 -7.75 -0.66
CA LYS A 121 -12.84 -8.88 0.16
C LYS A 121 -13.73 -8.43 1.32
N CYS A 122 -13.36 -7.39 2.07
CA CYS A 122 -14.23 -6.80 3.10
C CYS A 122 -15.59 -6.37 2.52
N ALA A 123 -15.61 -5.72 1.35
CA ALA A 123 -16.84 -5.34 0.65
C ALA A 123 -17.62 -6.54 0.05
N LEU A 124 -16.96 -7.66 -0.20
CA LEU A 124 -17.62 -8.91 -0.62
C LEU A 124 -18.33 -9.58 0.56
N ILE A 125 -17.65 -9.76 1.69
CA ILE A 125 -18.22 -10.40 2.90
C ILE A 125 -19.48 -9.65 3.37
N VAL A 126 -19.47 -8.31 3.34
CA VAL A 126 -20.63 -7.47 3.70
C VAL A 126 -21.80 -7.56 2.72
N ASP A 127 -21.55 -7.79 1.42
CA ASP A 127 -22.61 -8.01 0.41
C ASP A 127 -23.24 -9.41 0.54
N MET A 128 -22.43 -10.41 0.90
CA MET A 128 -22.84 -11.81 1.08
C MET A 128 -23.57 -12.07 2.40
N ALA A 129 -23.45 -11.18 3.39
CA ALA A 129 -24.09 -11.29 4.70
C ALA A 129 -25.62 -11.40 4.68
N LEU A 130 -26.28 -11.00 3.57
CA LEU A 130 -27.74 -11.04 3.40
C LEU A 130 -28.12 -11.73 2.07
N PRO A 131 -29.37 -12.22 1.92
CA PRO A 131 -29.88 -12.72 0.65
C PRO A 131 -29.85 -11.62 -0.43
N TYR A 132 -29.96 -12.01 -1.71
CA TYR A 132 -29.79 -11.08 -2.83
C TYR A 132 -30.97 -10.11 -3.02
N GLU A 133 -32.21 -10.62 -3.02
CA GLU A 133 -33.42 -9.81 -3.28
C GLU A 133 -33.93 -9.09 -2.01
N ASP A 134 -33.45 -9.48 -0.82
CA ASP A 134 -33.86 -8.93 0.49
C ASP A 134 -33.73 -7.42 0.64
N THR A 135 -34.66 -6.83 1.40
CA THR A 135 -34.59 -5.41 1.72
C THR A 135 -33.46 -5.12 2.72
N ILE A 136 -32.39 -4.47 2.23
CA ILE A 136 -31.22 -4.10 3.06
C ILE A 136 -31.70 -3.37 4.34
N PRO A 137 -31.46 -3.91 5.55
CA PRO A 137 -32.05 -3.41 6.80
C PRO A 137 -31.69 -1.96 7.20
N SER A 138 -32.30 -1.48 8.28
CA SER A 138 -32.14 -0.11 8.79
C SER A 138 -30.76 0.18 9.40
N LYS A 139 -30.46 1.45 9.70
CA LYS A 139 -29.20 1.93 10.30
C LYS A 139 -28.91 1.33 11.70
N ASN A 140 -29.92 0.78 12.37
CA ASN A 140 -29.81 0.11 13.67
C ASN A 140 -29.82 -1.43 13.55
N SER A 141 -29.65 -1.97 12.35
CA SER A 141 -29.48 -3.41 12.11
C SER A 141 -28.06 -3.91 12.43
N ASP A 142 -27.93 -5.21 12.62
CA ASP A 142 -26.63 -5.83 12.85
C ASP A 142 -25.80 -6.02 11.57
N TRP A 143 -26.45 -6.08 10.40
CA TRP A 143 -25.78 -5.84 9.11
C TRP A 143 -25.08 -4.47 9.06
N ALA A 144 -25.75 -3.40 9.52
CA ALA A 144 -25.13 -2.08 9.61
C ALA A 144 -23.95 -2.06 10.61
N SER A 145 -24.00 -2.86 11.69
CA SER A 145 -22.86 -3.06 12.58
C SER A 145 -21.69 -3.74 11.86
N MET A 146 -21.92 -4.82 11.10
CA MET A 146 -20.85 -5.52 10.37
C MET A 146 -20.24 -4.62 9.29
N ARG A 147 -21.05 -3.84 8.58
CA ARG A 147 -20.57 -2.83 7.61
C ARG A 147 -19.66 -1.77 8.25
N ASP A 148 -19.92 -1.40 9.50
CA ASP A 148 -19.07 -0.49 10.26
C ASP A 148 -17.78 -1.17 10.76
N SER A 149 -17.87 -2.43 11.19
CA SER A 149 -16.71 -3.26 11.58
C SER A 149 -15.73 -3.50 10.43
N PHE A 150 -16.20 -3.97 9.27
CA PHE A 150 -15.34 -4.22 8.10
C PHE A 150 -14.74 -2.93 7.53
N TYR A 151 -15.42 -1.78 7.63
CA TYR A 151 -14.81 -0.50 7.25
C TYR A 151 -13.72 -0.05 8.26
N ILE A 152 -13.88 -0.33 9.56
CA ILE A 152 -12.82 -0.11 10.55
C ILE A 152 -11.62 -1.04 10.27
N LEU A 153 -11.86 -2.30 9.94
CA LEU A 153 -10.79 -3.26 9.59
C LEU A 153 -9.98 -2.80 8.36
N VAL A 154 -10.66 -2.32 7.31
CA VAL A 154 -10.03 -1.70 6.13
C VAL A 154 -9.18 -0.47 6.50
N ALA A 155 -9.63 0.36 7.44
CA ALA A 155 -8.83 1.49 7.94
C ALA A 155 -7.64 1.04 8.82
N MET A 156 -7.81 0.00 9.66
CA MET A 156 -6.75 -0.58 10.49
C MET A 156 -5.63 -1.21 9.63
N ASN A 157 -5.96 -1.75 8.45
CA ASN A 157 -4.97 -2.36 7.56
C ASN A 157 -3.87 -1.38 7.10
N GLN A 158 -4.13 -0.08 7.14
CA GLN A 158 -3.21 0.95 6.65
C GLN A 158 -2.13 1.37 7.68
N TYR A 159 -2.04 0.70 8.83
CA TYR A 159 -1.12 1.06 9.92
C TYR A 159 -0.22 -0.11 10.34
N THR A 160 1.03 0.21 10.64
CA THR A 160 1.95 -0.71 11.33
C THR A 160 1.51 -0.91 12.78
N MET A 161 1.90 -2.04 13.36
CA MET A 161 1.60 -2.42 14.73
C MET A 161 2.91 -2.55 15.52
N LYS A 162 2.87 -2.43 16.86
CA LYS A 162 4.05 -2.70 17.69
C LYS A 162 4.59 -4.12 17.41
N PRO A 163 5.88 -4.32 17.07
CA PRO A 163 6.37 -5.64 16.64
C PRO A 163 6.11 -6.78 17.63
N LYS A 164 6.22 -6.50 18.94
CA LYS A 164 5.91 -7.47 20.00
C LYS A 164 4.43 -7.90 20.01
N ALA A 165 3.50 -7.02 19.65
CA ALA A 165 2.08 -7.33 19.54
C ALA A 165 1.76 -8.05 18.22
N ALA A 166 2.38 -7.64 17.10
CA ALA A 166 2.16 -8.26 15.79
C ALA A 166 2.54 -9.76 15.74
N LEU A 167 3.44 -10.21 16.63
CA LEU A 167 3.85 -11.61 16.78
C LEU A 167 2.96 -12.43 17.73
N GLN A 168 2.00 -11.82 18.45
CA GLN A 168 1.16 -12.51 19.44
C GLN A 168 -0.23 -12.81 18.87
N LYS A 169 -0.68 -14.08 18.93
CA LYS A 169 -2.03 -14.46 18.46
C LYS A 169 -3.14 -13.80 19.29
N GLU A 170 -2.85 -13.39 20.52
CA GLU A 170 -3.78 -12.68 21.40
C GLU A 170 -4.02 -11.23 20.95
N ALA A 171 -3.08 -10.63 20.21
CA ALA A 171 -3.26 -9.30 19.62
C ALA A 171 -4.31 -9.34 18.50
N GLU A 172 -4.34 -10.42 17.71
CA GLU A 172 -5.41 -10.66 16.75
C GLU A 172 -6.74 -10.93 17.47
N GLY A 173 -6.75 -11.78 18.50
CA GLY A 173 -7.94 -12.03 19.30
C GLY A 173 -8.55 -10.75 19.88
N LEU A 174 -7.72 -9.82 20.36
CA LEU A 174 -8.14 -8.49 20.79
C LEU A 174 -8.79 -7.69 19.65
N LEU A 175 -8.21 -7.70 18.44
CA LEU A 175 -8.82 -7.06 17.26
C LEU A 175 -10.15 -7.72 16.87
N ARG A 176 -10.26 -9.06 16.91
CA ARG A 176 -11.52 -9.78 16.64
C ARG A 176 -12.62 -9.38 17.62
N ILE A 177 -12.32 -9.27 18.92
CA ILE A 177 -13.27 -8.75 19.93
C ILE A 177 -13.65 -7.29 19.62
N VAL A 178 -12.68 -6.41 19.35
CA VAL A 178 -12.90 -4.99 18.99
C VAL A 178 -13.84 -4.86 17.79
N LEU A 179 -13.69 -5.72 16.78
CA LEU A 179 -14.40 -5.65 15.51
C LEU A 179 -15.77 -6.35 15.55
N PHE A 180 -15.88 -7.56 16.10
CA PHE A 180 -17.06 -8.41 15.92
C PHE A 180 -17.89 -8.62 17.19
N GLY A 181 -17.31 -8.45 18.39
CA GLY A 181 -18.04 -8.54 19.65
C GLY A 181 -19.19 -7.52 19.74
N LYS A 182 -20.36 -7.94 20.22
CA LYS A 182 -21.57 -7.09 20.30
C LYS A 182 -21.80 -6.57 21.71
N ASP A 183 -21.74 -7.45 22.70
CA ASP A 183 -22.35 -7.26 24.02
C ASP A 183 -21.38 -6.73 25.09
N LEU A 184 -20.09 -6.57 24.75
CA LEU A 184 -19.09 -5.98 25.64
C LEU A 184 -19.46 -4.53 26.01
N ARG A 185 -19.79 -4.32 27.30
CA ARG A 185 -19.95 -2.99 27.91
C ARG A 185 -18.58 -2.31 28.04
N LEU A 186 -18.55 -0.97 27.98
CA LEU A 186 -17.29 -0.22 27.95
C LEU A 186 -17.02 0.51 29.27
N LEU A 187 -15.81 0.32 29.81
CA LEU A 187 -15.38 0.93 31.06
C LEU A 187 -15.46 2.47 31.00
N LYS A 188 -16.06 3.06 32.04
CA LYS A 188 -16.27 4.51 32.22
C LYS A 188 -17.09 5.21 31.10
N LYS A 189 -17.97 4.48 30.37
CA LYS A 189 -18.97 5.07 29.46
C LYS A 189 -20.24 4.22 29.39
N GLU A 190 -21.40 4.86 29.41
CA GLU A 190 -22.74 4.26 29.22
C GLU A 190 -23.01 3.78 27.78
N ARG A 191 -21.96 3.51 26.99
CA ARG A 191 -22.05 3.24 25.54
C ARG A 191 -21.52 1.86 25.22
N THR A 192 -22.28 1.10 24.44
CA THR A 192 -21.87 -0.23 23.96
C THR A 192 -20.69 -0.15 22.98
N LEU A 193 -19.95 -1.25 22.83
CA LEU A 193 -18.91 -1.37 21.80
C LEU A 193 -19.45 -1.07 20.39
N ARG A 194 -20.68 -1.51 20.10
CA ARG A 194 -21.42 -1.24 18.85
C ARG A 194 -21.57 0.26 18.58
N GLU A 195 -21.90 1.06 19.60
CA GLU A 195 -21.97 2.52 19.46
C GLU A 195 -20.60 3.15 19.18
N MET A 196 -19.55 2.67 19.85
CA MET A 196 -18.21 3.23 19.66
C MET A 196 -17.67 2.93 18.27
N ARG A 197 -17.84 1.70 17.78
CA ARG A 197 -17.57 1.35 16.36
C ARG A 197 -18.36 2.26 15.42
N ARG A 198 -19.68 2.39 15.60
CA ARG A 198 -20.54 3.25 14.78
C ARG A 198 -20.05 4.70 14.73
N LYS A 199 -19.65 5.27 15.87
CA LYS A 199 -19.09 6.64 15.93
C LYS A 199 -17.74 6.74 15.23
N VAL A 200 -16.83 5.78 15.43
CA VAL A 200 -15.51 5.75 14.76
C VAL A 200 -15.67 5.63 13.24
N ALA A 201 -16.46 4.66 12.76
CA ALA A 201 -16.71 4.43 11.34
C ALA A 201 -17.33 5.66 10.65
N GLN A 202 -18.25 6.38 11.30
CA GLN A 202 -18.80 7.63 10.76
C GLN A 202 -17.73 8.72 10.56
N HIS A 203 -16.85 8.94 11.54
CA HIS A 203 -15.75 9.92 11.41
C HIS A 203 -14.76 9.52 10.31
N LEU A 204 -14.40 8.23 10.23
CA LEU A 204 -13.49 7.70 9.21
C LEU A 204 -14.08 7.80 7.79
N ARG A 205 -15.40 7.72 7.60
CA ARG A 205 -16.05 7.93 6.29
C ARG A 205 -16.16 9.40 5.91
N ALA A 206 -16.51 10.28 6.87
CA ALA A 206 -16.54 11.72 6.64
C ALA A 206 -15.16 12.25 6.18
N GLY A 207 -14.08 11.68 6.73
CA GLY A 207 -12.69 11.99 6.38
C GLY A 207 -12.22 11.54 4.98
N ARG A 208 -13.04 10.83 4.19
CA ARG A 208 -12.67 10.32 2.85
C ARG A 208 -12.99 11.26 1.68
N LYS A 209 -13.95 12.18 1.85
CA LYS A 209 -14.61 12.92 0.76
C LYS A 209 -13.75 13.99 0.02
N ARG A 210 -12.53 14.29 0.46
CA ARG A 210 -11.74 15.44 -0.04
C ARG A 210 -10.50 14.97 -0.81
N GLY A 211 -10.39 15.38 -2.07
CA GLY A 211 -9.18 15.20 -2.90
C GLY A 211 -9.30 14.32 -4.16
N ILE A 212 -10.40 13.60 -4.37
CA ILE A 212 -10.51 12.66 -5.50
C ILE A 212 -10.86 13.32 -6.85
N VAL A 213 -11.59 14.43 -6.86
CA VAL A 213 -12.02 15.10 -8.11
C VAL A 213 -10.85 15.69 -8.91
N PRO A 214 -9.86 16.41 -8.31
CA PRO A 214 -8.68 16.87 -9.04
C PRO A 214 -7.91 15.74 -9.73
N VAL A 215 -7.84 14.56 -9.11
CA VAL A 215 -7.11 13.41 -9.65
C VAL A 215 -7.81 12.83 -10.87
N TYR A 216 -9.14 12.69 -10.85
CA TYR A 216 -9.86 12.33 -12.07
C TYR A 216 -9.64 13.34 -13.20
N ILE A 217 -9.59 14.65 -12.90
CA ILE A 217 -9.28 15.68 -13.90
C ILE A 217 -7.87 15.51 -14.47
N SER A 218 -6.84 15.31 -13.62
CA SER A 218 -5.46 15.17 -14.09
C SER A 218 -5.17 13.81 -14.74
N THR A 219 -5.84 12.72 -14.35
CA THR A 219 -5.80 11.44 -15.08
C THR A 219 -6.47 11.55 -16.44
N LEU A 220 -7.63 12.23 -16.54
CA LEU A 220 -8.26 12.52 -17.84
C LEU A 220 -7.37 13.41 -18.72
N TRP A 221 -6.68 14.40 -18.14
CA TRP A 221 -5.73 15.22 -18.88
C TRP A 221 -4.54 14.41 -19.41
N PHE A 222 -3.99 13.47 -18.62
CA PHE A 222 -2.94 12.56 -19.11
C PHE A 222 -3.44 11.69 -20.26
N ILE A 223 -4.65 11.14 -20.17
CA ILE A 223 -5.26 10.34 -21.25
C ILE A 223 -5.48 11.20 -22.51
N PHE A 224 -5.89 12.45 -22.36
CA PHE A 224 -6.07 13.40 -23.46
C PHE A 224 -4.74 13.79 -24.12
N ALA A 225 -3.71 14.12 -23.33
CA ALA A 225 -2.36 14.38 -23.82
C ALA A 225 -1.80 13.17 -24.59
N LEU A 226 -1.95 11.96 -24.04
CA LEU A 226 -1.55 10.72 -24.70
C LEU A 226 -2.30 10.46 -26.01
N ALA A 227 -3.61 10.75 -26.07
CA ALA A 227 -4.36 10.65 -27.31
C ALA A 227 -3.86 11.62 -28.38
N LEU A 228 -3.47 12.86 -28.00
CA LEU A 228 -2.88 13.84 -28.91
C LEU A 228 -1.47 13.44 -29.38
N SER A 229 -0.58 12.95 -28.50
CA SER A 229 0.75 12.49 -28.92
C SER A 229 0.67 11.22 -29.80
N ILE A 230 -0.30 10.34 -29.58
CA ILE A 230 -0.61 9.23 -30.50
C ILE A 230 -1.06 9.78 -31.86
N GLN A 231 -2.03 10.71 -31.88
CA GLN A 231 -2.49 11.33 -33.14
C GLN A 231 -1.36 12.03 -33.89
N SER A 232 -0.46 12.72 -33.17
CA SER A 232 0.70 13.40 -33.74
C SER A 232 1.70 12.42 -34.36
N ALA A 233 2.11 11.38 -33.63
CA ALA A 233 3.07 10.38 -34.11
C ALA A 233 2.53 9.57 -35.31
N PHE A 234 1.24 9.22 -35.32
CA PHE A 234 0.63 8.53 -36.47
C PHE A 234 0.17 9.48 -37.59
N GLY A 235 0.20 10.79 -37.39
CA GLY A 235 0.08 11.80 -38.45
C GLY A 235 1.41 12.08 -39.16
N HIS A 236 2.49 12.18 -38.38
CA HIS A 236 3.86 12.41 -38.84
C HIS A 236 4.71 11.13 -38.69
N ILE A 237 4.24 10.05 -39.34
CA ILE A 237 4.90 8.74 -39.31
C ILE A 237 6.34 8.88 -39.78
N GLY A 238 7.26 8.39 -38.96
CA GLY A 238 8.69 8.44 -39.19
C GLY A 238 9.40 9.63 -38.55
N GLU A 239 8.72 10.71 -38.14
CA GLU A 239 9.39 11.82 -37.48
C GLU A 239 9.86 11.43 -36.06
N ASN A 240 11.16 11.50 -35.80
CA ASN A 240 11.72 11.06 -34.53
C ASN A 240 11.28 11.96 -33.36
N SER A 241 10.95 13.23 -33.60
CA SER A 241 10.48 14.16 -32.55
C SER A 241 9.18 13.68 -31.90
N THR A 242 8.18 13.29 -32.72
CA THR A 242 6.85 12.85 -32.27
C THR A 242 6.90 11.44 -31.69
N ALA A 243 7.74 10.56 -32.27
CA ALA A 243 8.03 9.23 -31.74
C ALA A 243 8.61 9.28 -30.32
N HIS A 244 9.53 10.22 -30.08
CA HIS A 244 10.20 10.40 -28.80
C HIS A 244 9.33 11.08 -27.74
N ASP A 245 8.43 11.97 -28.12
CA ASP A 245 7.39 12.51 -27.24
C ASP A 245 6.39 11.42 -26.82
N LEU A 246 5.88 10.63 -27.78
CA LEU A 246 5.01 9.49 -27.50
C LEU A 246 5.70 8.45 -26.59
N ALA A 247 6.96 8.10 -26.87
CA ALA A 247 7.72 7.16 -26.04
C ALA A 247 7.87 7.65 -24.59
N LEU A 248 8.01 8.95 -24.35
CA LEU A 248 8.03 9.54 -23.01
C LEU A 248 6.68 9.35 -22.29
N GLY A 249 5.57 9.57 -23.00
CA GLY A 249 4.22 9.29 -22.52
C GLY A 249 4.00 7.81 -22.17
N LEU A 250 4.43 6.89 -23.04
CA LEU A 250 4.34 5.45 -22.79
C LEU A 250 5.17 5.03 -21.57
N LEU A 251 6.40 5.54 -21.43
CA LEU A 251 7.31 5.25 -20.33
C LEU A 251 6.70 5.60 -18.96
N LEU A 252 5.88 6.65 -18.91
CA LEU A 252 5.34 7.24 -17.69
C LEU A 252 3.87 6.86 -17.44
N SER A 253 3.28 6.03 -18.31
CA SER A 253 1.88 5.59 -18.25
C SER A 253 1.52 4.74 -17.02
N TRP A 254 2.49 4.17 -16.29
CA TRP A 254 2.27 3.52 -15.00
C TRP A 254 2.00 4.52 -13.85
N LEU A 255 2.44 5.79 -13.96
CA LEU A 255 2.32 6.76 -12.87
C LEU A 255 0.85 7.19 -12.62
N PRO A 256 0.02 7.50 -13.63
CA PRO A 256 -1.42 7.68 -13.44
C PRO A 256 -2.08 6.49 -12.73
N VAL A 257 -1.67 5.25 -13.06
CA VAL A 257 -2.19 4.02 -12.42
C VAL A 257 -1.78 3.98 -10.95
N LEU A 258 -0.51 4.23 -10.62
CA LEU A 258 -0.03 4.32 -9.23
C LEU A 258 -0.81 5.35 -8.41
N ILE A 259 -1.02 6.56 -8.96
CA ILE A 259 -1.73 7.65 -8.28
C ILE A 259 -3.19 7.26 -8.02
N LEU A 260 -3.89 6.75 -9.03
CA LEU A 260 -5.28 6.28 -8.90
C LEU A 260 -5.39 5.15 -7.86
N CYS A 261 -4.53 4.13 -7.94
CA CYS A 261 -4.40 3.07 -6.94
C CYS A 261 -4.24 3.63 -5.51
N SER A 262 -3.31 4.57 -5.31
CA SER A 262 -2.98 5.16 -4.00
C SER A 262 -4.16 5.89 -3.34
N ILE A 263 -5.14 6.33 -4.13
CA ILE A 263 -6.34 7.05 -3.68
C ILE A 263 -7.52 6.10 -3.46
N VAL A 264 -7.61 5.00 -4.22
CA VAL A 264 -8.55 3.90 -3.94
C VAL A 264 -8.16 3.18 -2.63
N ASP A 265 -6.87 3.05 -2.33
CA ASP A 265 -6.39 2.58 -1.02
C ASP A 265 -6.72 3.61 0.10
N ARG A 266 -6.47 4.92 -0.08
CA ARG A 266 -6.64 5.93 0.98
C ARG A 266 -8.05 5.93 1.60
N ASN A 267 -8.18 5.58 2.89
CA ASN A 267 -9.46 5.62 3.60
C ASN A 267 -9.73 6.99 4.28
N PRO A 268 -8.80 7.60 5.05
CA PRO A 268 -8.95 8.97 5.54
C PRO A 268 -7.85 9.93 5.08
N VAL A 269 -8.12 11.24 5.11
CA VAL A 269 -7.12 12.27 4.81
C VAL A 269 -6.07 12.42 5.93
N ALA A 270 -6.48 12.44 7.20
CA ALA A 270 -5.61 12.69 8.35
C ALA A 270 -5.14 11.40 9.04
N SER A 271 -3.97 10.87 8.65
CA SER A 271 -3.44 9.59 9.15
C SER A 271 -3.28 9.54 10.68
N GLU A 272 -2.75 10.59 11.30
CA GLU A 272 -2.46 10.63 12.75
C GLU A 272 -3.71 10.73 13.63
N ASP A 273 -4.72 11.53 13.28
CA ASP A 273 -5.98 11.58 14.04
C ASP A 273 -6.74 10.25 13.93
N CYS A 274 -6.66 9.60 12.77
CA CYS A 274 -7.25 8.27 12.59
C CYS A 274 -6.49 7.19 13.40
N ARG A 275 -5.15 7.23 13.45
CA ARG A 275 -4.34 6.37 14.35
C ARG A 275 -4.77 6.54 15.81
N ARG A 276 -4.89 7.78 16.29
CA ARG A 276 -5.35 8.10 17.66
C ARG A 276 -6.75 7.56 17.94
N ARG A 277 -7.68 7.63 16.98
CA ARG A 277 -9.05 7.10 17.12
C ARG A 277 -9.08 5.57 17.13
N LEU A 278 -8.26 4.90 16.31
CA LEU A 278 -8.13 3.45 16.30
C LEU A 278 -7.50 2.93 17.59
N ASN A 279 -6.37 3.51 18.03
CA ASN A 279 -5.76 3.18 19.33
C ASN A 279 -6.75 3.41 20.48
N LYS A 280 -7.49 4.53 20.49
CA LYS A 280 -8.51 4.83 21.51
C LYS A 280 -9.71 3.87 21.50
N LEU A 281 -10.01 3.19 20.39
CA LEU A 281 -11.00 2.12 20.34
C LEU A 281 -10.44 0.84 20.97
N VAL A 282 -9.23 0.43 20.58
CA VAL A 282 -8.53 -0.77 21.11
C VAL A 282 -8.28 -0.63 22.62
N ASP A 283 -7.73 0.51 23.07
CA ASP A 283 -7.45 0.78 24.50
C ASP A 283 -8.71 0.74 25.37
N VAL A 284 -9.87 1.14 24.87
CA VAL A 284 -11.12 1.10 25.64
C VAL A 284 -11.63 -0.34 25.77
N VAL A 285 -11.55 -1.16 24.72
CA VAL A 285 -11.88 -2.59 24.80
C VAL A 285 -10.92 -3.32 25.73
N ARG A 286 -9.61 -3.12 25.54
CA ARG A 286 -8.51 -3.65 26.38
C ARG A 286 -8.75 -3.39 27.86
N ARG A 287 -9.01 -2.13 28.24
CA ARG A 287 -9.30 -1.74 29.63
C ARG A 287 -10.63 -2.30 30.15
N SER A 288 -11.58 -2.63 29.28
CA SER A 288 -12.86 -3.25 29.68
C SER A 288 -12.73 -4.76 29.88
N LEU A 289 -11.84 -5.45 29.16
CA LEU A 289 -11.53 -6.87 29.37
C LEU A 289 -10.66 -7.12 30.63
N HIS A 290 -9.94 -6.09 31.11
CA HIS A 290 -9.22 -6.11 32.39
C HIS A 290 -10.12 -5.88 33.62
N ASP A 291 -11.37 -5.40 33.44
CA ASP A 291 -12.36 -5.34 34.52
C ASP A 291 -12.98 -6.74 34.65
N ASP A 292 -12.77 -7.40 35.78
CA ASP A 292 -13.20 -8.79 35.97
C ASP A 292 -14.72 -8.97 35.84
N ARG A 293 -15.51 -7.99 36.29
CA ARG A 293 -16.98 -8.04 36.21
C ARG A 293 -17.46 -7.88 34.76
N ILE A 294 -16.86 -6.96 34.01
CA ILE A 294 -17.19 -6.77 32.59
C ILE A 294 -16.70 -7.98 31.76
N ARG A 295 -15.57 -8.59 32.11
CA ARG A 295 -15.07 -9.81 31.46
C ARG A 295 -16.01 -10.99 31.71
N THR A 296 -16.46 -11.20 32.95
CA THR A 296 -17.42 -12.28 33.27
C THR A 296 -18.75 -12.05 32.57
N GLU A 297 -19.33 -10.84 32.60
CA GLU A 297 -20.57 -10.53 31.87
C GLU A 297 -20.43 -10.78 30.35
N PHE A 298 -19.27 -10.48 29.78
CA PHE A 298 -19.00 -10.76 28.36
C PHE A 298 -18.87 -12.27 28.07
N ILE A 299 -18.27 -13.07 28.97
CA ILE A 299 -18.19 -14.53 28.83
C ILE A 299 -19.57 -15.18 29.02
N GLU A 300 -20.35 -14.71 30.00
CA GLU A 300 -21.73 -15.13 30.25
C GLU A 300 -22.62 -14.98 29.01
N SER A 301 -22.42 -13.92 28.22
CA SER A 301 -23.17 -13.69 26.96
C SER A 301 -23.03 -14.81 25.91
N PHE A 302 -22.03 -15.69 26.03
CA PHE A 302 -21.80 -16.84 25.14
C PHE A 302 -22.22 -18.19 25.73
N GLN A 303 -22.71 -18.28 26.97
CA GLN A 303 -22.98 -19.57 27.64
C GLN A 303 -23.95 -20.50 26.89
N ASN A 304 -24.84 -19.93 26.08
CA ASN A 304 -25.81 -20.67 25.26
C ASN A 304 -25.24 -21.16 23.90
N GLN A 305 -23.92 -21.16 23.71
CA GLN A 305 -23.24 -21.64 22.50
C GLN A 305 -22.32 -22.82 22.85
N PRO A 306 -22.18 -23.84 21.97
CA PRO A 306 -21.35 -25.02 22.27
C PRO A 306 -19.86 -24.67 22.50
N GLU A 307 -19.36 -23.59 21.91
CA GLU A 307 -17.98 -23.11 22.06
C GLU A 307 -17.73 -22.29 23.35
N ALA A 308 -18.72 -22.10 24.25
CA ALA A 308 -18.61 -21.22 25.41
C ALA A 308 -17.31 -21.41 26.23
N LYS A 309 -16.91 -22.66 26.47
CA LYS A 309 -15.67 -23.02 27.21
C LYS A 309 -14.39 -22.62 26.46
N LEU A 310 -14.40 -22.68 25.13
CA LEU A 310 -13.28 -22.21 24.30
C LEU A 310 -13.22 -20.68 24.31
N MET A 311 -14.38 -20.01 24.25
CA MET A 311 -14.47 -18.55 24.39
C MET A 311 -13.91 -18.09 25.75
N GLU A 312 -14.27 -18.75 26.85
CA GLU A 312 -13.77 -18.45 28.20
C GLU A 312 -12.23 -18.56 28.30
N CYS A 313 -11.65 -19.70 27.91
CA CYS A 313 -10.19 -19.90 27.94
C CYS A 313 -9.47 -18.90 26.99
N ARG A 314 -10.07 -18.56 25.83
CA ARG A 314 -9.50 -17.61 24.86
C ARG A 314 -9.58 -16.15 25.33
N VAL A 315 -10.73 -15.68 25.81
CA VAL A 315 -10.93 -14.30 26.33
C VAL A 315 -10.07 -14.06 27.56
N THR A 316 -9.91 -15.06 28.42
CA THR A 316 -9.03 -14.98 29.60
C THR A 316 -7.57 -14.78 29.21
N ASN A 317 -7.04 -15.58 28.27
CA ASN A 317 -5.67 -15.40 27.76
C ASN A 317 -5.47 -14.03 27.07
N ILE A 318 -6.45 -13.58 26.27
CA ILE A 318 -6.40 -12.24 25.65
C ILE A 318 -6.37 -11.13 26.72
N SER A 319 -7.13 -11.24 27.82
CA SER A 319 -7.08 -10.25 28.90
C SER A 319 -5.70 -10.22 29.59
N LEU A 320 -5.07 -11.40 29.81
CA LEU A 320 -3.73 -11.48 30.39
C LEU A 320 -2.65 -10.84 29.50
N GLN A 321 -2.58 -11.21 28.21
CA GLN A 321 -1.54 -10.70 27.31
C GLN A 321 -1.76 -9.23 26.91
N SER A 322 -3.01 -8.78 26.80
CA SER A 322 -3.32 -7.42 26.33
C SER A 322 -2.91 -6.30 27.32
N ARG A 323 -2.44 -6.63 28.53
CA ARG A 323 -1.83 -5.66 29.47
C ARG A 323 -0.72 -4.82 28.81
N TYR A 324 0.07 -5.44 27.93
CA TYR A 324 1.22 -4.83 27.25
C TYR A 324 0.91 -4.32 25.83
N MET A 325 -0.36 -4.30 25.42
CA MET A 325 -0.83 -3.88 24.08
C MET A 325 -1.39 -2.43 24.09
N ASP A 326 -0.70 -1.51 24.75
CA ASP A 326 -0.94 -0.07 24.62
C ASP A 326 -0.48 0.45 23.23
N GLU A 327 -1.01 1.60 22.77
CA GLU A 327 -0.62 2.23 21.49
C GLU A 327 -0.45 1.24 20.31
N PHE A 328 -1.45 0.36 20.14
CA PHE A 328 -1.40 -0.80 19.23
C PHE A 328 -0.86 -0.48 17.83
N PHE A 329 -1.37 0.59 17.20
CA PHE A 329 -0.95 1.10 15.90
C PHE A 329 0.07 2.24 16.02
N VAL A 330 1.19 2.12 15.30
CA VAL A 330 2.39 2.97 15.49
C VAL A 330 2.58 4.00 14.38
N SER A 331 2.63 3.58 13.12
CA SER A 331 2.82 4.47 11.96
C SER A 331 1.88 4.12 10.80
N PHE A 332 1.66 5.06 9.88
CA PHE A 332 0.92 4.80 8.64
C PHE A 332 1.82 4.09 7.62
N ALA A 333 1.29 3.06 6.97
CA ALA A 333 2.00 2.17 6.04
C ALA A 333 1.22 1.84 4.75
N GLY A 334 -0.05 2.26 4.65
CA GLY A 334 -0.81 2.17 3.40
C GLY A 334 -0.12 2.88 2.23
N GLN A 335 -0.62 2.66 1.01
CA GLN A 335 -0.12 3.27 -0.23
C GLN A 335 1.29 2.79 -0.63
N GLY A 336 1.68 1.55 -0.27
CA GLY A 336 2.99 0.96 -0.60
C GLY A 336 4.21 1.67 0.04
N ARG A 337 3.97 2.59 0.98
CA ARG A 337 4.98 3.48 1.58
C ARG A 337 6.03 2.75 2.42
N VAL A 338 5.69 1.56 2.93
CA VAL A 338 6.50 0.77 3.86
C VAL A 338 6.71 -0.64 3.27
N ARG A 339 7.93 -1.17 3.42
CA ARG A 339 8.32 -2.51 2.98
C ARG A 339 7.75 -3.57 3.91
N TRP A 340 7.45 -4.75 3.37
CA TRP A 340 7.02 -5.94 4.14
C TRP A 340 5.79 -5.67 5.04
N HIS A 341 4.90 -4.78 4.61
CA HIS A 341 3.67 -4.43 5.33
C HIS A 341 2.48 -5.27 4.85
N TYR A 342 2.07 -6.25 5.68
CA TYR A 342 0.94 -7.14 5.42
C TYR A 342 -0.40 -6.55 5.90
N GLY A 343 -0.35 -5.67 6.90
CA GLY A 343 -1.53 -5.18 7.61
C GLY A 343 -2.25 -6.27 8.42
N CYS A 344 -3.22 -5.86 9.25
CA CYS A 344 -3.97 -6.80 10.11
C CYS A 344 -5.19 -7.43 9.42
N ALA A 345 -5.65 -6.89 8.30
CA ALA A 345 -6.92 -7.31 7.71
C ALA A 345 -6.80 -8.59 6.88
N HIS A 346 -5.68 -8.84 6.18
CA HIS A 346 -5.54 -10.05 5.38
C HIS A 346 -5.64 -11.34 6.24
N PRO A 347 -4.92 -11.50 7.36
CA PRO A 347 -5.08 -12.68 8.24
C PRO A 347 -6.50 -12.78 8.80
N ILE A 348 -7.02 -11.70 9.40
CA ILE A 348 -8.36 -11.67 10.01
C ILE A 348 -9.44 -12.07 8.99
N ILE A 349 -9.37 -11.59 7.75
CA ILE A 349 -10.31 -11.95 6.68
C ILE A 349 -10.19 -13.43 6.31
N SER A 350 -8.96 -13.92 6.09
CA SER A 350 -8.75 -15.29 5.62
C SER A 350 -9.16 -16.34 6.66
N ASP A 351 -8.98 -16.03 7.95
CA ASP A 351 -9.45 -16.85 9.06
C ASP A 351 -10.97 -16.80 9.21
N ILE A 352 -11.60 -15.65 8.96
CA ILE A 352 -13.06 -15.50 8.95
C ILE A 352 -13.71 -16.24 7.77
N GLU A 353 -13.08 -16.23 6.60
CA GLU A 353 -13.46 -17.06 5.47
C GLU A 353 -13.37 -18.55 5.85
N ASN A 354 -12.24 -19.00 6.41
CA ASN A 354 -12.02 -20.38 6.80
C ASN A 354 -12.94 -20.90 7.91
N ALA A 355 -13.24 -20.09 8.93
CA ALA A 355 -13.89 -20.54 10.17
C ALA A 355 -15.43 -20.47 10.14
N TYR A 356 -16.03 -19.71 9.21
CA TYR A 356 -17.48 -19.59 9.14
C TYR A 356 -18.01 -19.13 7.77
N VAL A 357 -17.42 -18.08 7.20
CA VAL A 357 -18.06 -17.32 6.12
C VAL A 357 -18.00 -18.02 4.76
N ALA A 358 -16.96 -18.80 4.46
CA ALA A 358 -16.89 -19.52 3.18
C ALA A 358 -17.84 -20.72 3.10
N ASP A 359 -18.16 -21.36 4.24
CA ASP A 359 -19.05 -22.52 4.29
C ASP A 359 -20.53 -22.12 4.25
N HIS A 360 -20.90 -21.06 4.97
CA HIS A 360 -22.26 -20.51 4.91
C HIS A 360 -22.51 -19.69 3.63
N GLY A 361 -21.48 -19.00 3.11
CA GLY A 361 -21.52 -18.27 1.84
C GLY A 361 -22.49 -17.08 1.84
N ARG A 362 -23.57 -17.12 1.06
CA ARG A 362 -24.63 -16.09 1.10
C ARG A 362 -25.63 -16.36 2.21
N ASN A 363 -26.03 -15.29 2.89
CA ASN A 363 -26.90 -15.25 4.07
C ASN A 363 -26.19 -15.70 5.37
N TRP A 364 -24.86 -15.63 5.42
CA TRP A 364 -24.08 -16.05 6.60
C TRP A 364 -24.42 -15.29 7.90
N LEU A 365 -25.08 -14.12 7.84
CA LEU A 365 -25.47 -13.37 9.05
C LEU A 365 -26.89 -13.74 9.56
N TYR A 366 -27.50 -14.82 9.06
CA TYR A 366 -28.83 -15.28 9.49
C TYR A 366 -28.87 -15.61 10.98
N ASN A 367 -28.04 -16.54 11.46
CA ASN A 367 -27.81 -16.73 12.89
C ASN A 367 -26.71 -15.78 13.40
N GLU A 368 -27.12 -14.56 13.76
CA GLU A 368 -26.20 -13.50 14.15
C GLU A 368 -25.36 -13.81 15.41
N ARG A 369 -25.87 -14.64 16.34
CA ARG A 369 -25.15 -15.03 17.57
C ARG A 369 -24.04 -16.04 17.30
N GLU A 370 -24.38 -17.10 16.59
CA GLU A 370 -23.46 -18.15 16.13
C GLU A 370 -22.35 -17.54 15.27
N ALA A 371 -22.74 -16.79 14.22
CA ALA A 371 -21.79 -16.11 13.34
C ALA A 371 -20.82 -15.21 14.12
N ARG A 372 -21.29 -14.38 15.07
CA ARG A 372 -20.40 -13.56 15.92
C ARG A 372 -19.46 -14.38 16.80
N THR A 373 -19.92 -15.51 17.30
CA THR A 373 -19.14 -16.39 18.17
C THR A 373 -17.94 -16.96 17.39
N HIS A 374 -18.18 -17.53 16.21
CA HIS A 374 -17.10 -18.00 15.33
C HIS A 374 -16.21 -16.85 14.80
N LEU A 375 -16.75 -15.67 14.51
CA LEU A 375 -15.97 -14.48 14.12
C LEU A 375 -15.02 -13.96 15.22
N VAL A 376 -15.37 -14.14 16.50
CA VAL A 376 -14.54 -13.71 17.63
C VAL A 376 -13.49 -14.77 17.99
N LEU A 377 -13.85 -16.05 17.94
CA LEU A 377 -12.91 -17.18 18.12
C LEU A 377 -11.91 -17.26 16.95
N GLY A 378 -12.45 -17.47 15.75
CA GLY A 378 -11.73 -17.96 14.57
C GLY A 378 -11.01 -19.30 14.81
N PRO A 379 -10.09 -19.71 13.91
CA PRO A 379 -9.52 -21.05 13.94
C PRO A 379 -8.45 -21.24 15.04
N ALA A 380 -8.32 -22.48 15.49
CA ALA A 380 -7.42 -22.86 16.57
C ALA A 380 -5.92 -22.80 16.19
N GLY A 381 -5.57 -23.02 14.92
CA GLY A 381 -4.18 -23.20 14.45
C GLY A 381 -3.24 -22.01 14.71
N ASP A 382 -1.94 -22.28 14.83
CA ASP A 382 -0.94 -21.36 15.41
C ASP A 382 -0.55 -20.15 14.54
N ASP A 383 -1.16 -20.00 13.37
CA ASP A 383 -0.88 -18.93 12.42
C ASP A 383 -1.25 -17.57 13.03
N GLY A 384 -0.27 -16.65 13.08
CA GLY A 384 -0.40 -15.32 13.69
C GLY A 384 -0.73 -14.23 12.67
N LEU A 385 -0.62 -12.97 13.10
CA LEU A 385 -0.99 -11.79 12.29
C LEU A 385 0.01 -11.46 11.14
N LEU A 386 0.94 -12.36 10.83
CA LEU A 386 2.00 -12.23 9.82
C LEU A 386 2.32 -13.60 9.18
N TRP A 387 1.86 -13.84 7.96
CA TRP A 387 2.16 -15.06 7.16
C TRP A 387 2.07 -14.77 5.65
N PHE A 388 2.55 -15.68 4.79
CA PHE A 388 2.48 -15.51 3.32
C PHE A 388 1.28 -16.21 2.69
N ASP A 389 0.43 -15.46 2.02
CA ASP A 389 -0.56 -16.02 1.11
C ASP A 389 -0.04 -16.03 -0.34
N PRO A 390 0.35 -17.18 -0.91
CA PRO A 390 0.76 -17.25 -2.32
C PRO A 390 -0.36 -16.85 -3.28
N ARG A 391 -1.64 -16.85 -2.86
CA ARG A 391 -2.76 -16.32 -3.66
C ARG A 391 -2.61 -14.83 -3.96
N GLU A 392 -1.76 -14.09 -3.25
CA GLU A 392 -1.44 -12.67 -3.47
C GLU A 392 -0.30 -12.43 -4.48
N LEU A 393 0.41 -13.49 -4.93
CA LEU A 393 1.39 -13.38 -6.03
C LEU A 393 0.78 -12.80 -7.31
N TRP A 394 -0.52 -13.01 -7.54
CA TRP A 394 -1.23 -12.39 -8.66
C TRP A 394 -1.18 -10.84 -8.65
N GLN A 395 -1.17 -10.22 -7.46
CA GLN A 395 -1.06 -8.76 -7.36
C GLN A 395 0.36 -8.28 -7.69
N ILE A 396 1.36 -9.12 -7.39
CA ILE A 396 2.77 -8.87 -7.74
C ILE A 396 2.99 -9.04 -9.24
N THR A 397 2.49 -10.11 -9.87
CA THR A 397 2.58 -10.29 -11.33
C THR A 397 1.78 -9.23 -12.10
N SER A 398 0.62 -8.80 -11.58
CA SER A 398 -0.14 -7.67 -12.14
C SER A 398 0.66 -6.37 -12.09
N ALA A 399 1.35 -6.07 -10.99
CA ALA A 399 2.21 -4.88 -10.88
C ALA A 399 3.41 -4.94 -11.83
N ILE A 400 4.04 -6.11 -11.98
CA ILE A 400 5.12 -6.36 -12.95
C ILE A 400 4.61 -6.09 -14.37
N ALA A 401 3.45 -6.62 -14.75
CA ALA A 401 2.87 -6.38 -16.07
C ALA A 401 2.58 -4.89 -16.33
N ILE A 402 1.94 -4.18 -15.39
CA ILE A 402 1.60 -2.75 -15.53
C ILE A 402 2.84 -1.90 -15.83
N VAL A 403 3.93 -2.13 -15.11
CA VAL A 403 5.16 -1.32 -15.25
C VAL A 403 6.01 -1.80 -16.43
N LEU A 404 6.27 -3.10 -16.56
CA LEU A 404 7.15 -3.59 -17.62
C LEU A 404 6.51 -3.55 -19.01
N SER A 405 5.18 -3.61 -19.15
CA SER A 405 4.54 -3.39 -20.45
C SER A 405 4.55 -1.91 -20.86
N THR A 406 4.43 -0.97 -19.91
CA THR A 406 4.47 0.47 -20.22
C THR A 406 5.89 0.96 -20.57
N ILE A 407 6.88 0.56 -19.79
CA ILE A 407 8.31 0.73 -20.12
C ILE A 407 8.65 -0.03 -21.42
N GLY A 408 8.12 -1.24 -21.59
CA GLY A 408 8.37 -2.11 -22.76
C GLY A 408 7.87 -1.49 -24.07
N GLY A 409 6.68 -0.88 -24.08
CA GLY A 409 6.21 -0.16 -25.26
C GLY A 409 7.09 1.05 -25.61
N ALA A 410 7.50 1.84 -24.62
CA ALA A 410 8.46 2.93 -24.81
C ALA A 410 9.82 2.43 -25.33
N PHE A 411 10.31 1.28 -24.81
CA PHE A 411 11.52 0.63 -25.29
C PHE A 411 11.39 0.20 -26.75
N VAL A 412 10.29 -0.45 -27.14
CA VAL A 412 10.04 -0.87 -28.54
C VAL A 412 10.04 0.35 -29.47
N LEU A 413 9.37 1.45 -29.11
CA LEU A 413 9.42 2.69 -29.90
C LEU A 413 10.87 3.20 -30.02
N SER A 414 11.59 3.39 -28.91
CA SER A 414 12.94 3.97 -28.92
C SER A 414 14.07 3.02 -29.36
N TYR A 415 13.80 1.73 -29.60
CA TYR A 415 14.76 0.74 -30.12
C TYR A 415 14.65 0.59 -31.65
N TYR A 416 13.44 0.71 -32.21
CA TYR A 416 13.18 0.59 -33.64
C TYR A 416 13.01 1.93 -34.39
N THR A 417 12.95 3.05 -33.67
CA THR A 417 13.19 4.39 -34.22
C THR A 417 14.72 4.56 -34.38
N PRO A 418 15.23 5.09 -35.51
CA PRO A 418 16.66 5.01 -35.82
C PRO A 418 17.54 5.87 -34.89
N THR A 419 18.82 5.50 -34.73
CA THR A 419 19.46 4.32 -35.33
C THR A 419 19.03 3.04 -34.61
N VAL A 420 18.63 2.02 -35.37
CA VAL A 420 17.96 0.82 -34.81
C VAL A 420 18.92 0.07 -33.89
N GLY A 421 18.58 -0.04 -32.60
CA GLY A 421 19.40 -0.73 -31.62
C GLY A 421 19.33 -0.17 -30.19
N LEU A 422 20.35 -0.53 -29.41
CA LEU A 422 20.51 -0.11 -28.03
C LEU A 422 21.32 1.18 -27.95
N GLY A 423 20.65 2.32 -28.13
CA GLY A 423 21.17 3.65 -27.83
C GLY A 423 20.86 4.09 -26.41
N CYS A 424 21.33 5.28 -26.02
CA CYS A 424 21.13 5.81 -24.66
C CYS A 424 19.64 5.95 -24.25
N ARG A 425 18.73 6.15 -25.23
CA ARG A 425 17.28 6.27 -24.98
C ARG A 425 16.66 4.92 -24.59
N SER A 426 16.73 3.93 -25.49
CA SER A 426 16.21 2.58 -25.26
C SER A 426 16.95 1.87 -24.10
N GLY A 427 18.27 2.01 -24.04
CA GLY A 427 19.09 1.53 -22.93
C GLY A 427 18.74 2.20 -21.59
N GLY A 428 18.45 3.50 -21.58
CA GLY A 428 18.00 4.23 -20.39
C GLY A 428 16.71 3.65 -19.81
N TYR A 429 15.69 3.45 -20.67
CA TYR A 429 14.41 2.85 -20.27
C TYR A 429 14.60 1.41 -19.75
N MET A 430 15.44 0.63 -20.43
CA MET A 430 15.77 -0.75 -20.03
C MET A 430 16.43 -0.78 -18.63
N ILE A 431 17.40 0.10 -18.36
CA ILE A 431 18.06 0.20 -17.05
C ILE A 431 17.05 0.54 -15.95
N PHE A 432 16.15 1.51 -16.18
CA PHE A 432 15.09 1.86 -15.22
C PHE A 432 14.16 0.67 -14.91
N GLY A 433 13.76 -0.09 -15.94
CA GLY A 433 12.92 -1.29 -15.81
C GLY A 433 13.63 -2.43 -15.08
N VAL A 434 14.89 -2.72 -15.43
CA VAL A 434 15.71 -3.78 -14.81
C VAL A 434 16.02 -3.47 -13.35
N ILE A 435 16.36 -2.22 -13.00
CA ILE A 435 16.58 -1.83 -11.60
C ILE A 435 15.27 -1.98 -10.80
N SER A 436 14.14 -1.51 -11.35
CA SER A 436 12.83 -1.63 -10.69
C SER A 436 12.43 -3.08 -10.44
N PHE A 437 12.64 -3.97 -11.42
CA PHE A 437 12.37 -5.40 -11.30
C PHE A 437 13.32 -6.08 -10.30
N SER A 438 14.62 -5.80 -10.39
CA SER A 438 15.62 -6.34 -9.46
C SER A 438 15.34 -5.93 -8.02
N LEU A 439 14.93 -4.67 -7.78
CA LEU A 439 14.56 -4.20 -6.45
C LEU A 439 13.35 -4.95 -5.88
N LEU A 440 12.33 -5.26 -6.70
CA LEU A 440 11.23 -6.13 -6.26
C LEU A 440 11.72 -7.56 -5.94
N VAL A 441 12.51 -8.17 -6.82
CA VAL A 441 13.03 -9.54 -6.62
C VAL A 441 13.88 -9.62 -5.35
N PHE A 442 14.76 -8.65 -5.11
CA PHE A 442 15.54 -8.57 -3.87
C PHE A 442 14.66 -8.28 -2.64
N GLU A 443 13.60 -7.47 -2.75
CA GLU A 443 12.70 -7.21 -1.61
C GLU A 443 11.92 -8.48 -1.22
N MET A 444 11.53 -9.31 -2.19
CA MET A 444 10.93 -10.63 -1.96
C MET A 444 11.96 -11.66 -1.43
N LEU A 445 13.19 -11.65 -1.94
CA LEU A 445 14.26 -12.55 -1.46
C LEU A 445 14.67 -12.24 -0.01
N VAL A 446 14.90 -10.97 0.32
CA VAL A 446 15.17 -10.52 1.70
C VAL A 446 14.00 -10.87 2.61
N TRP A 447 12.77 -10.81 2.11
CA TRP A 447 11.60 -11.21 2.88
C TRP A 447 11.58 -12.72 3.17
N TRP A 448 11.73 -13.56 2.14
CA TRP A 448 11.82 -15.02 2.28
C TRP A 448 12.92 -15.45 3.26
N LEU A 449 14.08 -14.78 3.22
CA LEU A 449 15.21 -15.00 4.11
C LEU A 449 15.00 -14.47 5.55
N SER A 450 13.89 -13.78 5.83
CA SER A 450 13.58 -13.19 7.14
C SER A 450 12.20 -13.58 7.71
N SER A 451 11.34 -14.24 6.93
CA SER A 451 10.22 -15.01 7.45
C SER A 451 10.73 -16.23 8.23
N ASN A 452 10.41 -16.31 9.53
CA ASN A 452 10.78 -17.46 10.35
C ASN A 452 10.13 -18.76 9.81
N PRO A 453 10.83 -19.90 9.80
CA PRO A 453 10.37 -21.14 9.16
C PRO A 453 9.31 -21.91 9.98
N THR A 454 8.50 -21.23 10.79
CA THR A 454 7.55 -21.87 11.72
C THR A 454 6.20 -22.28 11.11
N SER A 455 5.82 -21.79 9.93
CA SER A 455 4.55 -22.13 9.27
C SER A 455 4.66 -22.97 7.99
N VAL A 456 5.86 -23.06 7.39
CA VAL A 456 6.11 -23.95 6.23
C VAL A 456 6.82 -25.21 6.73
N GLN A 457 6.09 -26.33 6.85
CA GLN A 457 6.77 -27.61 7.08
C GLN A 457 7.59 -27.97 5.83
N PRO A 458 8.88 -28.35 5.98
CA PRO A 458 9.70 -28.72 4.84
C PRO A 458 9.14 -29.98 4.14
N PRO A 459 9.29 -30.08 2.80
CA PRO A 459 8.67 -31.14 2.00
C PRO A 459 8.89 -32.55 2.54
N ASN A 460 7.95 -33.48 2.32
CA ASN A 460 8.14 -34.86 2.76
C ASN A 460 9.28 -35.59 2.03
N TRP A 461 9.58 -35.21 0.78
CA TRP A 461 10.78 -35.69 0.07
C TRP A 461 12.06 -35.03 0.62
N VAL A 462 12.02 -33.74 0.98
CA VAL A 462 13.11 -33.09 1.72
C VAL A 462 13.29 -33.72 3.10
N ARG A 463 12.24 -34.15 3.81
CA ARG A 463 12.33 -34.83 5.12
C ARG A 463 12.93 -36.25 4.99
N ARG A 464 12.63 -36.99 3.93
CA ARG A 464 13.26 -38.31 3.65
C ARG A 464 14.68 -38.17 3.12
N GLN A 465 14.93 -37.26 2.19
CA GLN A 465 16.27 -36.97 1.69
C GLN A 465 17.13 -36.31 2.75
N THR A 466 16.62 -35.44 3.62
CA THR A 466 17.39 -34.84 4.72
C THR A 466 17.74 -35.89 5.77
N MET A 467 16.91 -36.90 6.05
CA MET A 467 17.35 -38.05 6.86
C MET A 467 18.44 -38.91 6.17
N HIS A 468 18.43 -39.04 4.84
CA HIS A 468 19.51 -39.73 4.11
C HIS A 468 20.77 -38.87 3.88
N LEU A 469 20.64 -37.55 3.79
CA LEU A 469 21.71 -36.58 3.58
C LEU A 469 22.28 -36.03 4.91
N GLN A 470 21.55 -36.15 6.03
CA GLN A 470 22.09 -36.02 7.39
C GLN A 470 23.21 -37.04 7.66
N ARG A 471 23.27 -38.12 6.86
CA ARG A 471 24.37 -39.08 6.84
C ARG A 471 25.65 -38.54 6.17
N TYR A 472 25.58 -37.38 5.51
CA TYR A 472 26.69 -36.67 4.87
C TYR A 472 26.82 -35.25 5.44
N PRO A 473 27.75 -35.00 6.38
CA PRO A 473 27.85 -33.70 7.07
C PRO A 473 28.09 -32.51 6.12
N ILE A 474 28.62 -32.76 4.93
CA ILE A 474 28.94 -31.77 3.89
C ILE A 474 27.71 -30.99 3.41
N VAL A 475 26.53 -31.60 3.30
CA VAL A 475 25.35 -30.91 2.72
C VAL A 475 24.73 -29.92 3.70
N ILE A 476 24.64 -30.29 4.98
CA ILE A 476 24.25 -29.36 6.05
C ILE A 476 25.32 -28.26 6.18
N GLN A 477 26.60 -28.62 6.12
CA GLN A 477 27.70 -27.65 6.02
C GLN A 477 27.69 -26.80 4.74
N PHE A 478 26.88 -27.09 3.72
CA PHE A 478 26.76 -26.29 2.50
C PHE A 478 25.58 -25.31 2.58
N GLU A 479 24.42 -25.73 3.05
CA GLU A 479 23.27 -24.83 3.25
C GLU A 479 23.49 -23.91 4.46
N GLU A 480 23.91 -24.47 5.60
CA GLU A 480 24.44 -23.64 6.69
C GLU A 480 25.69 -22.90 6.21
N GLY A 481 26.60 -23.51 5.46
CA GLY A 481 27.85 -22.87 5.02
C GLY A 481 27.65 -21.68 4.09
N ILE A 482 26.63 -21.67 3.25
CA ILE A 482 26.29 -20.50 2.42
C ILE A 482 25.56 -19.45 3.27
N CYS A 483 24.59 -19.83 4.11
CA CYS A 483 23.87 -18.84 4.92
C CYS A 483 24.77 -18.22 6.01
N ARG A 484 25.56 -19.04 6.69
CA ARG A 484 26.56 -18.71 7.71
C ARG A 484 27.82 -18.14 7.08
N GLY A 485 28.20 -18.56 5.88
CA GLY A 485 29.34 -18.00 5.12
C GLY A 485 29.04 -16.63 4.54
N LEU A 486 27.85 -16.39 3.98
CA LEU A 486 27.39 -15.03 3.64
C LEU A 486 27.28 -14.17 4.89
N LYS A 487 26.79 -14.71 6.02
CA LYS A 487 26.79 -13.98 7.31
C LYS A 487 28.21 -13.70 7.82
N ILE A 488 29.15 -14.65 7.75
CA ILE A 488 30.54 -14.47 8.22
C ILE A 488 31.33 -13.55 7.29
N ALA A 489 31.18 -13.68 5.97
CA ALA A 489 31.75 -12.75 5.00
C ALA A 489 31.17 -11.35 5.20
N TYR A 490 29.85 -11.23 5.38
CA TYR A 490 29.20 -9.97 5.75
C TYR A 490 29.78 -9.41 7.05
N PHE A 491 29.80 -10.16 8.16
CA PHE A 491 30.31 -9.68 9.46
C PHE A 491 31.83 -9.40 9.47
N GLY A 492 32.64 -10.16 8.73
CA GLY A 492 34.10 -10.03 8.67
C GLY A 492 34.57 -8.92 7.72
N VAL A 493 33.91 -8.74 6.57
CA VAL A 493 34.10 -7.55 5.72
C VAL A 493 33.55 -6.31 6.43
N ARG A 494 32.42 -6.44 7.14
CA ARG A 494 31.77 -5.34 7.87
C ARG A 494 32.68 -4.69 8.90
N THR A 495 33.34 -5.42 9.79
CA THR A 495 34.22 -4.78 10.81
C THR A 495 35.39 -4.03 10.17
N VAL A 496 35.98 -4.57 9.09
CA VAL A 496 37.05 -3.92 8.32
C VAL A 496 36.55 -2.68 7.58
N VAL A 497 35.36 -2.74 6.98
CA VAL A 497 34.74 -1.61 6.27
C VAL A 497 34.22 -0.54 7.23
N GLU A 498 33.72 -0.90 8.41
CA GLU A 498 33.29 0.05 9.45
C GLU A 498 34.50 0.81 10.02
N ASP A 499 35.60 0.13 10.32
CA ASP A 499 36.86 0.76 10.75
C ASP A 499 37.49 1.64 9.65
N LEU A 500 37.51 1.17 8.39
CA LEU A 500 37.93 1.98 7.24
C LEU A 500 37.01 3.20 7.01
N PHE A 501 35.70 3.06 7.19
CA PHE A 501 34.74 4.16 7.02
C PHE A 501 34.90 5.21 8.13
N VAL A 502 35.04 4.79 9.39
CA VAL A 502 35.32 5.70 10.51
C VAL A 502 36.65 6.43 10.28
N LYS A 503 37.72 5.72 9.89
CA LYS A 503 39.03 6.32 9.58
C LYS A 503 38.99 7.26 8.37
N GLY A 504 38.28 6.88 7.31
CA GLY A 504 38.10 7.71 6.11
C GLY A 504 37.30 8.99 6.39
N LEU A 505 36.18 8.86 7.09
CA LEU A 505 35.34 9.99 7.52
C LEU A 505 36.13 10.93 8.45
N PHE A 506 36.87 10.39 9.41
CA PHE A 506 37.77 11.14 10.30
C PHE A 506 38.86 11.86 9.51
N THR A 507 39.47 11.21 8.51
CA THR A 507 40.46 11.82 7.62
C THR A 507 39.86 13.00 6.85
N CYS A 508 38.69 12.83 6.23
CA CYS A 508 38.00 13.91 5.52
C CYS A 508 37.61 15.08 6.45
N LEU A 509 37.07 14.78 7.64
CA LEU A 509 36.75 15.80 8.65
C LEU A 509 38.01 16.52 9.16
N SER A 510 39.16 15.84 9.19
CA SER A 510 40.44 16.44 9.57
C SER A 510 41.02 17.39 8.51
N LEU A 511 40.55 17.35 7.27
CA LEU A 511 40.95 18.27 6.20
C LEU A 511 40.15 19.58 6.20
N LEU A 512 39.03 19.65 6.91
CA LEU A 512 38.19 20.85 6.97
C LEU A 512 38.71 21.88 7.99
N PRO A 513 38.75 23.19 7.64
CA PRO A 513 39.31 24.24 8.49
C PRO A 513 38.32 24.70 9.58
N PHE A 514 38.08 23.85 10.58
CA PHE A 514 37.23 24.19 11.72
C PHE A 514 38.02 24.77 12.91
N THR A 515 37.59 25.93 13.40
CA THR A 515 37.87 26.35 14.78
C THR A 515 37.26 25.35 15.78
N GLU A 516 37.96 25.07 16.88
CA GLU A 516 37.63 24.02 17.87
C GLU A 516 37.65 22.57 17.31
N LYS A 517 38.58 22.31 16.38
CA LYS A 517 38.75 21.05 15.64
C LYS A 517 38.63 19.79 16.51
N GLN A 518 39.40 19.67 17.59
CA GLN A 518 39.45 18.45 18.42
C GLN A 518 38.12 18.10 19.09
N GLN A 519 37.47 19.08 19.76
CA GLN A 519 36.24 18.83 20.52
C GLN A 519 35.06 18.46 19.60
N LYS A 520 34.98 19.09 18.42
CA LYS A 520 33.99 18.77 17.38
C LYS A 520 34.26 17.40 16.76
N LEU A 521 35.54 17.04 16.54
CA LEU A 521 35.93 15.74 15.99
C LEU A 521 35.65 14.59 16.98
N GLN A 522 35.91 14.78 18.28
CA GLN A 522 35.57 13.80 19.33
C GLN A 522 34.04 13.65 19.49
N SER A 523 33.29 14.75 19.41
CA SER A 523 31.82 14.70 19.43
C SER A 523 31.27 13.97 18.20
N ALA A 524 31.84 14.21 17.02
CA ALA A 524 31.49 13.48 15.80
C ALA A 524 31.84 11.99 15.89
N GLU A 525 33.01 11.63 16.42
CA GLU A 525 33.40 10.24 16.63
C GLU A 525 32.45 9.53 17.61
N HIS A 526 32.10 10.16 18.74
CA HIS A 526 31.15 9.58 19.70
C HIS A 526 29.77 9.38 19.06
N ILE A 527 29.25 10.38 18.33
CA ILE A 527 27.99 10.27 17.58
C ILE A 527 28.05 9.14 16.55
N VAL A 528 29.15 9.02 15.78
CA VAL A 528 29.32 7.96 14.78
C VAL A 528 29.37 6.58 15.43
N ARG A 529 30.13 6.40 16.53
CA ARG A 529 30.16 5.15 17.30
C ARG A 529 28.78 4.80 17.85
N THR A 530 28.09 5.72 18.52
CA THR A 530 26.72 5.50 19.03
C THR A 530 25.71 5.20 17.91
N CYS A 531 25.86 5.80 16.73
CA CYS A 531 25.05 5.45 15.55
C CYS A 531 25.39 4.07 14.98
N LEU A 532 26.65 3.63 15.02
CA LEU A 532 27.06 2.28 14.65
C LEU A 532 26.52 1.25 15.65
N ASP A 533 26.64 1.49 16.96
CA ASP A 533 26.10 0.63 18.02
C ASP A 533 24.57 0.48 17.88
N ALA A 534 23.85 1.58 17.69
CA ALA A 534 22.42 1.55 17.40
C ALA A 534 22.10 0.80 16.08
N PHE A 535 22.99 0.84 15.08
CA PHE A 535 22.87 0.08 13.85
C PHE A 535 23.21 -1.41 14.03
N HIS A 536 24.05 -1.80 14.99
CA HIS A 536 24.30 -3.22 15.34
C HIS A 536 23.00 -3.91 15.76
N ASP A 537 22.15 -3.26 16.56
CA ASP A 537 20.87 -3.79 17.04
C ASP A 537 19.78 -3.93 15.96
N PHE A 538 19.93 -3.30 14.79
CA PHE A 538 18.90 -3.34 13.74
C PHE A 538 18.69 -4.75 13.17
N THR A 539 17.44 -5.10 12.85
CA THR A 539 17.12 -6.37 12.17
C THR A 539 17.71 -6.42 10.74
N PHE A 540 17.85 -7.61 10.17
CA PHE A 540 18.35 -7.78 8.79
C PHE A 540 17.50 -7.00 7.76
N GLN A 541 16.18 -6.96 7.95
CA GLN A 541 15.25 -6.13 7.17
C GLN A 541 15.56 -4.62 7.29
N GLN A 542 15.80 -4.11 8.51
CA GLN A 542 16.13 -2.71 8.72
C GLN A 542 17.50 -2.33 8.14
N LYS A 543 18.51 -3.21 8.28
CA LYS A 543 19.84 -3.00 7.69
C LYS A 543 19.79 -2.97 6.16
N THR A 544 19.10 -3.92 5.53
CA THR A 544 18.94 -3.98 4.06
C THR A 544 18.06 -2.84 3.53
N GLU A 545 17.01 -2.43 4.25
CA GLU A 545 16.24 -1.23 3.90
C GLU A 545 17.14 0.01 3.83
N LEU A 546 17.95 0.25 4.86
CA LEU A 546 18.73 1.49 4.98
C LEU A 546 19.92 1.54 4.02
N LEU A 547 20.63 0.43 3.84
CA LEU A 547 21.87 0.39 3.04
C LEU A 547 21.67 0.04 1.56
N LEU A 548 20.66 -0.76 1.21
CA LEU A 548 20.47 -1.26 -0.15
C LEU A 548 19.25 -0.61 -0.83
N PHE A 549 18.06 -0.80 -0.28
CA PHE A 549 16.83 -0.43 -0.99
C PHE A 549 16.63 1.08 -1.09
N ARG A 550 16.83 1.85 -0.01
CA ARG A 550 16.62 3.31 -0.04
C ARG A 550 17.62 4.03 -0.97
N PRO A 551 18.94 3.73 -0.97
CA PRO A 551 19.86 4.36 -1.92
C PRO A 551 19.55 3.99 -3.38
N LEU A 552 19.26 2.72 -3.67
CA LEU A 552 18.95 2.29 -5.04
C LEU A 552 17.62 2.86 -5.55
N GLU A 553 16.58 2.99 -4.71
CA GLU A 553 15.35 3.71 -5.08
C GLU A 553 15.64 5.17 -5.45
N ILE A 554 16.44 5.88 -4.62
CA ILE A 554 16.82 7.27 -4.90
C ILE A 554 17.63 7.39 -6.20
N LEU A 555 18.60 6.49 -6.43
CA LEU A 555 19.37 6.44 -7.67
C LEU A 555 18.49 6.17 -8.89
N ASN A 556 17.50 5.28 -8.78
CA ASN A 556 16.58 4.99 -9.88
C ASN A 556 15.60 6.15 -10.15
N VAL A 557 15.23 6.95 -9.14
CA VAL A 557 14.52 8.23 -9.34
C VAL A 557 15.40 9.26 -10.05
N ILE A 558 16.66 9.40 -9.64
CA ILE A 558 17.62 10.30 -10.31
C ILE A 558 17.82 9.87 -11.77
N TRP A 559 17.88 8.55 -12.03
CA TRP A 559 17.97 7.99 -13.37
C TRP A 559 16.72 8.30 -14.22
N LEU A 560 15.51 8.15 -13.67
CA LEU A 560 14.28 8.53 -14.38
C LEU A 560 14.21 10.05 -14.65
N ILE A 561 14.61 10.88 -13.69
CA ILE A 561 14.68 12.34 -13.88
C ILE A 561 15.69 12.69 -14.99
N TYR A 562 16.87 12.05 -15.00
CA TYR A 562 17.84 12.19 -16.08
C TYR A 562 17.24 11.80 -17.44
N ILE A 563 16.55 10.66 -17.55
CA ILE A 563 15.86 10.23 -18.78
C ILE A 563 14.87 11.29 -19.26
N VAL A 564 14.00 11.79 -18.37
CA VAL A 564 12.98 12.79 -18.72
C VAL A 564 13.62 14.08 -19.22
N LEU A 565 14.65 14.59 -18.53
CA LEU A 565 15.36 15.81 -18.93
C LEU A 565 16.16 15.63 -20.23
N ALA A 566 16.84 14.48 -20.40
CA ALA A 566 17.63 14.17 -21.59
C ALA A 566 16.80 13.94 -22.84
N GLN A 567 15.59 13.39 -22.69
CA GLN A 567 14.59 13.34 -23.75
C GLN A 567 14.06 14.76 -24.08
N THR A 568 13.73 15.56 -23.06
CA THR A 568 13.11 16.89 -23.21
C THR A 568 14.02 17.90 -23.91
N PHE A 569 15.29 18.01 -23.51
CA PHE A 569 16.23 19.00 -24.05
C PHE A 569 17.13 18.47 -25.17
N GLY A 570 17.14 17.15 -25.39
CA GLY A 570 17.98 16.53 -26.43
C GLY A 570 19.42 16.22 -26.00
N TYR A 571 19.72 16.06 -24.71
CA TYR A 571 21.04 15.57 -24.26
C TYR A 571 21.41 14.19 -24.87
N TYR A 572 20.45 13.45 -25.41
CA TYR A 572 20.68 12.21 -26.17
C TYR A 572 21.08 12.41 -27.65
N ARG A 573 21.11 13.65 -28.17
CA ARG A 573 21.60 13.99 -29.52
C ARG A 573 23.12 14.23 -29.51
N THR A 574 23.88 13.20 -29.12
CA THR A 574 25.35 13.12 -29.18
C THR A 574 25.79 11.95 -30.06
N CYS A 575 27.00 11.99 -30.63
CA CYS A 575 27.54 10.88 -31.41
C CYS A 575 27.50 9.53 -30.67
N ASP A 576 27.77 9.51 -29.36
CA ASP A 576 27.74 8.29 -28.55
C ASP A 576 26.32 7.70 -28.39
N CYS A 577 25.32 8.57 -28.27
CA CYS A 577 23.94 8.16 -28.00
C CYS A 577 23.09 7.90 -29.24
N VAL A 578 23.33 8.62 -30.35
CA VAL A 578 22.59 8.44 -31.61
C VAL A 578 23.18 7.29 -32.45
N THR A 579 24.42 6.84 -32.20
CA THR A 579 25.03 5.72 -32.96
C THR A 579 24.65 4.31 -32.45
N SER A 580 23.76 4.17 -31.46
CA SER A 580 23.37 2.88 -30.85
C SER A 580 24.56 2.03 -30.34
N SER A 581 25.55 2.73 -29.74
CA SER A 581 26.85 2.20 -29.34
C SER A 581 26.85 1.15 -28.21
N TRP A 582 25.72 0.87 -27.55
CA TRP A 582 25.65 -0.12 -26.46
C TRP A 582 25.38 -1.55 -26.96
N GLY A 583 25.31 -1.77 -28.29
CA GLY A 583 25.23 -3.09 -28.91
C GLY A 583 26.57 -3.84 -28.87
N VAL A 584 26.58 -5.05 -28.29
CA VAL A 584 27.81 -5.78 -27.92
C VAL A 584 28.71 -6.21 -29.11
N HIS A 585 28.17 -6.32 -30.33
CA HIS A 585 28.86 -6.95 -31.47
C HIS A 585 28.92 -6.13 -32.77
N SER A 586 28.44 -4.89 -32.77
CA SER A 586 28.53 -3.99 -33.93
C SER A 586 28.89 -2.59 -33.45
N GLY A 587 29.96 -2.02 -34.01
CA GLY A 587 30.28 -0.60 -33.80
C GLY A 587 29.10 0.30 -34.17
N GLY A 588 28.96 1.44 -33.50
CA GLY A 588 27.85 2.34 -33.76
C GLY A 588 27.98 3.05 -35.11
N TYR A 589 26.84 3.18 -35.81
CA TYR A 589 26.72 3.97 -37.05
C TYR A 589 25.67 5.07 -36.88
N LEU A 590 25.82 6.16 -37.62
CA LEU A 590 24.83 7.23 -37.76
C LEU A 590 24.47 7.35 -39.25
N ASP A 591 23.19 7.39 -39.56
CA ASP A 591 22.68 7.81 -40.88
C ASP A 591 22.15 9.24 -40.76
N PHE A 592 22.86 10.22 -41.33
CA PHE A 592 22.44 11.62 -41.30
C PHE A 592 21.10 11.88 -42.00
N THR A 593 20.66 11.01 -42.92
CA THR A 593 19.34 11.15 -43.57
C THR A 593 18.20 10.54 -42.77
N GLN A 594 18.51 9.81 -41.69
CA GLN A 594 17.52 9.16 -40.84
C GLN A 594 17.68 9.45 -39.33
N SER A 595 18.56 10.39 -38.96
CA SER A 595 18.74 10.84 -37.57
C SER A 595 17.48 11.50 -36.99
N ASP A 596 16.64 12.09 -37.85
CA ASP A 596 15.46 12.86 -37.43
C ASP A 596 14.16 12.43 -38.15
N VAL A 597 14.22 11.74 -39.30
CA VAL A 597 13.05 11.12 -39.98
C VAL A 597 13.38 9.72 -40.51
N THR A 598 12.64 8.69 -40.08
CA THR A 598 12.82 7.31 -40.56
C THR A 598 11.90 6.95 -41.72
N ASN A 599 12.48 6.35 -42.76
CA ASN A 599 11.77 5.90 -43.97
C ASN A 599 11.59 4.37 -44.01
N SER A 600 11.82 3.66 -42.90
CA SER A 600 11.71 2.20 -42.84
C SER A 600 10.24 1.75 -42.85
N PRO A 601 9.83 0.80 -43.72
CA PRO A 601 8.44 0.37 -43.85
C PRO A 601 7.91 -0.39 -42.62
N TRP A 602 8.80 -0.81 -41.71
CA TRP A 602 8.45 -1.56 -40.50
C TRP A 602 8.07 -0.67 -39.32
N VAL A 603 8.39 0.63 -39.38
CA VAL A 603 8.21 1.62 -38.29
C VAL A 603 6.78 1.64 -37.78
N VAL A 604 5.79 1.62 -38.69
CA VAL A 604 4.36 1.58 -38.34
C VAL A 604 4.02 0.39 -37.45
N TYR A 605 4.58 -0.79 -37.72
CA TYR A 605 4.31 -2.00 -36.92
C TYR A 605 4.97 -1.94 -35.53
N TYR A 606 6.19 -1.40 -35.43
CA TYR A 606 6.88 -1.23 -34.15
C TYR A 606 6.21 -0.15 -33.27
N TRP A 607 5.86 1.00 -33.85
CA TRP A 607 5.14 2.05 -33.14
C TRP A 607 3.74 1.61 -32.74
N THR A 608 3.02 0.88 -33.61
CA THR A 608 1.69 0.32 -33.28
C THR A 608 1.79 -0.70 -32.15
N SER A 609 2.71 -1.67 -32.23
CA SER A 609 2.82 -2.73 -31.21
C SER A 609 3.24 -2.17 -29.83
N GLY A 610 4.22 -1.26 -29.78
CA GLY A 610 4.61 -0.60 -28.52
C GLY A 610 3.48 0.26 -27.93
N THR A 611 2.77 1.03 -28.76
CA THR A 611 1.63 1.86 -28.31
C THR A 611 0.48 1.00 -27.82
N VAL A 612 0.06 -0.02 -28.59
CA VAL A 612 -1.03 -0.93 -28.22
C VAL A 612 -0.72 -1.68 -26.93
N LEU A 613 0.53 -2.14 -26.73
CA LEU A 613 0.95 -2.81 -25.51
C LEU A 613 0.77 -1.89 -24.28
N SER A 614 1.36 -0.70 -24.31
CA SER A 614 1.30 0.25 -23.19
C SER A 614 -0.11 0.76 -22.90
N VAL A 615 -0.84 1.18 -23.94
CA VAL A 615 -2.20 1.76 -23.81
C VAL A 615 -3.20 0.71 -23.34
N SER A 616 -3.13 -0.53 -23.86
CA SER A 616 -4.05 -1.60 -23.45
C SER A 616 -3.83 -2.00 -21.99
N VAL A 617 -2.58 -2.20 -21.56
CA VAL A 617 -2.29 -2.58 -20.17
C VAL A 617 -2.61 -1.44 -19.20
N MET A 618 -2.27 -0.19 -19.53
CA MET A 618 -2.67 0.97 -18.73
C MET A 618 -4.20 1.09 -18.62
N GLY A 619 -4.92 0.99 -19.74
CA GLY A 619 -6.37 1.10 -19.79
C GLY A 619 -7.07 0.00 -18.98
N LEU A 620 -6.64 -1.26 -19.14
CA LEU A 620 -7.15 -2.39 -18.34
C LEU A 620 -6.88 -2.21 -16.85
N ALA A 621 -5.70 -1.70 -16.46
CA ALA A 621 -5.38 -1.42 -15.07
C ALA A 621 -6.25 -0.29 -14.48
N MET A 622 -6.46 0.80 -15.22
CA MET A 622 -7.37 1.88 -14.81
C MET A 622 -8.82 1.37 -14.65
N ILE A 623 -9.31 0.58 -15.61
CA ILE A 623 -10.65 -0.04 -15.56
C ILE A 623 -10.80 -0.94 -14.34
N TYR A 624 -9.79 -1.77 -14.03
CA TYR A 624 -9.78 -2.61 -12.82
C TYR A 624 -9.87 -1.77 -11.54
N VAL A 625 -9.03 -0.73 -11.41
CA VAL A 625 -8.96 0.11 -10.21
C VAL A 625 -10.26 0.91 -9.99
N VAL A 626 -10.84 1.47 -11.05
CA VAL A 626 -12.16 2.14 -10.98
C VAL A 626 -13.27 1.12 -10.66
N THR A 627 -13.19 -0.09 -11.19
CA THR A 627 -14.17 -1.16 -10.89
C THR A 627 -14.12 -1.55 -9.41
N GLU A 628 -12.95 -1.84 -8.86
CA GLU A 628 -12.81 -2.18 -7.43
C GLU A 628 -13.20 -1.02 -6.51
N TRP A 629 -12.93 0.23 -6.90
CA TRP A 629 -13.42 1.42 -6.19
C TRP A 629 -14.95 1.49 -6.18
N CYS A 630 -15.60 1.26 -7.32
CA CYS A 630 -17.05 1.21 -7.43
C CYS A 630 -17.67 0.05 -6.62
N LEU A 631 -17.05 -1.14 -6.62
CA LEU A 631 -17.51 -2.30 -5.85
C LEU A 631 -17.47 -2.04 -4.33
N GLN A 632 -16.38 -1.45 -3.81
CA GLN A 632 -16.20 -1.17 -2.37
C GLN A 632 -16.85 0.16 -1.90
N SER A 633 -17.37 0.98 -2.82
CA SER A 633 -17.98 2.29 -2.50
C SER A 633 -19.06 2.22 -1.40
N HIS A 634 -19.81 1.12 -1.32
CA HIS A 634 -20.93 0.97 -0.39
C HIS A 634 -20.51 0.82 1.09
N ILE A 635 -19.35 0.21 1.40
CA ILE A 635 -18.82 0.17 2.78
C ILE A 635 -18.22 1.51 3.20
N SER A 636 -17.75 2.31 2.23
CA SER A 636 -17.10 3.61 2.43
C SER A 636 -18.07 4.80 2.49
N THR A 637 -19.32 4.61 2.06
CA THR A 637 -20.29 5.71 1.95
C THR A 637 -20.90 6.08 3.31
N GLU A 638 -20.71 7.33 3.72
CA GLU A 638 -21.17 7.88 5.00
C GLU A 638 -22.71 7.86 5.16
N ASN A 639 -23.44 8.41 4.17
CA ASN A 639 -24.90 8.43 4.19
C ASN A 639 -25.44 7.01 3.97
N TYR A 640 -26.21 6.52 4.94
CA TYR A 640 -26.72 5.14 4.95
C TYR A 640 -27.61 4.81 3.73
N GLU A 641 -28.47 5.74 3.29
CA GLU A 641 -29.36 5.50 2.14
C GLU A 641 -28.61 5.55 0.81
N SER A 642 -27.61 6.42 0.67
CA SER A 642 -26.70 6.37 -0.48
C SER A 642 -25.87 5.09 -0.50
N ALA A 643 -25.49 4.55 0.66
CA ALA A 643 -24.80 3.26 0.75
C ALA A 643 -25.70 2.07 0.38
N ARG A 644 -26.98 2.04 0.82
CA ARG A 644 -27.98 1.04 0.40
C ARG A 644 -28.18 1.07 -1.12
N ARG A 645 -28.34 2.27 -1.70
CA ARG A 645 -28.45 2.46 -3.16
C ARG A 645 -27.17 2.04 -3.89
N GLY A 646 -26.00 2.30 -3.32
CA GLY A 646 -24.70 1.81 -3.80
C GLY A 646 -24.66 0.28 -3.85
N LEU A 647 -24.94 -0.40 -2.74
CA LEU A 647 -24.95 -1.86 -2.68
C LEU A 647 -25.93 -2.50 -3.68
N ARG A 648 -27.12 -1.94 -3.88
CA ARG A 648 -28.07 -2.40 -4.92
C ARG A 648 -27.47 -2.30 -6.34
N ARG A 649 -26.69 -1.25 -6.63
CA ARG A 649 -25.95 -1.12 -7.90
C ARG A 649 -24.80 -2.12 -7.98
N THR A 650 -24.01 -2.29 -6.92
CA THR A 650 -22.95 -3.30 -6.80
C THR A 650 -23.46 -4.72 -7.06
N ARG A 651 -24.61 -5.11 -6.46
CA ARG A 651 -25.27 -6.40 -6.69
C ARG A 651 -25.68 -6.61 -8.14
N ARG A 652 -26.34 -5.63 -8.77
CA ARG A 652 -26.72 -5.68 -10.20
C ARG A 652 -25.49 -5.80 -11.11
N PHE A 653 -24.44 -5.04 -10.85
CA PHE A 653 -23.18 -5.09 -11.62
C PHE A 653 -22.47 -6.44 -11.45
N ARG A 654 -22.43 -7.01 -10.23
CA ARG A 654 -21.87 -8.35 -9.98
C ARG A 654 -22.68 -9.46 -10.67
N ARG A 655 -24.02 -9.35 -10.72
CA ARG A 655 -24.91 -10.27 -11.48
C ARG A 655 -24.68 -10.17 -12.99
N LEU A 656 -24.53 -8.96 -13.54
CA LEU A 656 -24.25 -8.72 -14.97
C LEU A 656 -22.86 -9.24 -15.38
N THR A 657 -21.83 -8.95 -14.58
CA THR A 657 -20.44 -9.37 -14.86
C THR A 657 -20.14 -10.83 -14.51
N LEU A 658 -21.10 -11.58 -13.94
CA LEU A 658 -20.88 -12.93 -13.41
C LEU A 658 -20.24 -13.89 -14.44
N ARG A 659 -20.69 -13.87 -15.70
CA ARG A 659 -20.12 -14.72 -16.76
C ARG A 659 -18.63 -14.43 -17.00
N ILE A 660 -18.28 -13.15 -17.14
CA ILE A 660 -16.89 -12.69 -17.36
C ILE A 660 -16.03 -12.98 -16.12
N ARG A 661 -16.58 -12.78 -14.92
CA ARG A 661 -15.86 -13.10 -13.68
C ARG A 661 -15.64 -14.61 -13.55
N ASN A 662 -16.60 -15.45 -13.94
CA ASN A 662 -16.44 -16.91 -13.91
C ASN A 662 -15.39 -17.41 -14.92
N THR A 663 -15.33 -16.87 -16.14
CA THR A 663 -14.26 -17.23 -17.09
C THR A 663 -12.89 -16.78 -16.62
N ILE A 664 -12.76 -15.58 -16.03
CA ILE A 664 -11.52 -15.13 -15.38
C ILE A 664 -11.16 -16.06 -14.21
N HIS A 665 -12.11 -16.46 -13.36
CA HIS A 665 -11.83 -17.40 -12.26
C HIS A 665 -11.43 -18.80 -12.74
N TYR A 666 -11.91 -19.25 -13.90
CA TYR A 666 -11.46 -20.50 -14.52
C TYR A 666 -10.00 -20.39 -15.00
N ILE A 667 -9.64 -19.30 -15.69
CA ILE A 667 -8.25 -19.02 -16.10
C ILE A 667 -7.33 -18.92 -14.87
N MET A 668 -7.78 -18.23 -13.81
CA MET A 668 -7.07 -18.14 -12.53
C MET A 668 -6.93 -19.50 -11.84
N ALA A 669 -7.94 -20.36 -11.90
CA ALA A 669 -7.87 -21.70 -11.33
C ALA A 669 -6.88 -22.60 -12.09
N VAL A 670 -6.78 -22.47 -13.41
CA VAL A 670 -5.72 -23.12 -14.22
C VAL A 670 -4.34 -22.57 -13.85
N PHE A 671 -4.18 -21.25 -13.74
CA PHE A 671 -2.91 -20.63 -13.33
C PHE A 671 -2.49 -21.04 -11.90
N VAL A 672 -3.43 -21.08 -10.96
CA VAL A 672 -3.19 -21.57 -9.60
C VAL A 672 -2.86 -23.06 -9.62
N ALA A 673 -3.56 -23.91 -10.38
CA ALA A 673 -3.21 -25.33 -10.49
C ALA A 673 -1.82 -25.57 -11.11
N VAL A 674 -1.37 -24.70 -12.03
CA VAL A 674 0.01 -24.72 -12.57
C VAL A 674 1.01 -24.28 -11.51
N LEU A 675 0.70 -23.25 -10.71
CA LEU A 675 1.53 -22.86 -9.57
C LEU A 675 1.58 -23.95 -8.49
N ASP A 676 0.45 -24.56 -8.15
CA ASP A 676 0.35 -25.64 -7.17
C ASP A 676 1.15 -26.87 -7.64
N TRP A 677 1.09 -27.21 -8.93
CA TRP A 677 1.96 -28.24 -9.53
C TRP A 677 3.45 -27.89 -9.44
N ILE A 678 3.83 -26.62 -9.64
CA ILE A 678 5.20 -26.14 -9.42
C ILE A 678 5.57 -26.20 -7.92
N TYR A 679 4.65 -25.86 -7.03
CA TYR A 679 4.85 -25.94 -5.58
C TYR A 679 4.99 -27.37 -5.10
N ASP A 680 4.24 -28.34 -5.62
CA ASP A 680 4.37 -29.76 -5.37
C ASP A 680 5.69 -30.33 -5.95
N LEU A 681 6.13 -29.85 -7.11
CA LEU A 681 7.44 -30.17 -7.69
C LEU A 681 8.60 -29.70 -6.78
N PHE A 682 8.46 -28.52 -6.16
CA PHE A 682 9.35 -28.05 -5.08
C PHE A 682 8.94 -28.57 -3.68
N GLY A 683 7.87 -29.36 -3.58
CA GLY A 683 7.33 -29.99 -2.38
C GLY A 683 6.72 -29.09 -1.30
N MET A 684 6.46 -27.81 -1.58
CA MET A 684 5.99 -26.81 -0.61
C MET A 684 4.52 -27.04 -0.21
N GLN A 685 4.30 -27.73 0.91
CA GLN A 685 2.95 -28.04 1.37
C GLN A 685 2.26 -26.85 2.06
N TYR A 686 1.40 -26.15 1.34
CA TYR A 686 0.50 -25.13 1.88
C TYR A 686 -0.82 -25.74 2.38
N ARG A 687 -1.42 -25.14 3.42
CA ARG A 687 -2.80 -25.47 3.84
C ARG A 687 -3.77 -24.88 2.79
N PRO A 688 -4.73 -25.65 2.22
CA PRO A 688 -5.70 -25.11 1.28
C PRO A 688 -6.70 -24.20 2.02
N LEU A 689 -6.51 -22.88 1.91
CA LEU A 689 -7.41 -21.88 2.50
C LEU A 689 -8.66 -21.70 1.64
N LYS A 690 -9.84 -21.80 2.27
CA LYS A 690 -11.13 -21.47 1.66
C LYS A 690 -11.14 -20.00 1.22
N SER A 691 -12.01 -19.65 0.28
CA SER A 691 -12.29 -18.24 -0.01
C SER A 691 -13.70 -18.06 -0.55
N LEU A 692 -14.37 -17.03 -0.06
CA LEU A 692 -15.75 -16.68 -0.38
C LEU A 692 -15.89 -16.28 -1.85
N ARG A 693 -16.65 -17.06 -2.61
CA ARG A 693 -17.07 -16.71 -3.98
C ARG A 693 -18.38 -15.92 -3.93
N TRP A 694 -18.56 -14.98 -4.86
CA TRP A 694 -19.85 -14.27 -4.96
C TRP A 694 -20.86 -15.15 -5.71
N THR A 695 -21.95 -15.53 -5.05
CA THR A 695 -23.13 -16.13 -5.66
C THR A 695 -24.28 -15.10 -5.69
N PRO A 696 -25.27 -15.24 -6.59
CA PRO A 696 -26.56 -14.60 -6.40
C PRO A 696 -27.35 -15.33 -5.30
N ASP A 697 -27.39 -16.65 -5.36
CA ASP A 697 -28.27 -17.52 -4.57
C ASP A 697 -27.74 -17.81 -3.16
N ILE A 698 -28.63 -18.27 -2.27
CA ILE A 698 -28.29 -18.75 -0.93
C ILE A 698 -27.59 -20.11 -1.06
N THR A 699 -26.44 -20.25 -0.41
CA THR A 699 -25.56 -21.43 -0.53
C THR A 699 -25.73 -22.42 0.61
N PHE A 700 -26.17 -21.96 1.78
CA PHE A 700 -26.38 -22.78 2.96
C PHE A 700 -27.85 -22.71 3.39
N LEU A 701 -28.50 -23.86 3.50
CA LEU A 701 -29.84 -23.98 4.02
C LEU A 701 -29.74 -24.15 5.54
N TYR A 702 -30.10 -23.10 6.27
CA TYR A 702 -30.36 -23.20 7.70
C TYR A 702 -31.63 -24.03 7.90
N ASP A 703 -31.60 -25.00 8.82
CA ASP A 703 -32.81 -25.71 9.24
C ASP A 703 -33.77 -24.69 9.89
N MET A 704 -34.84 -24.35 9.17
CA MET A 704 -35.88 -23.44 9.66
C MET A 704 -36.84 -24.17 10.61
N THR A 705 -36.30 -24.68 11.71
CA THR A 705 -37.13 -24.99 12.89
C THR A 705 -37.69 -23.67 13.42
N PRO A 706 -39.01 -23.51 13.57
CA PRO A 706 -39.60 -22.28 14.05
C PRO A 706 -39.40 -22.17 15.56
N GLU A 707 -38.31 -21.53 16.00
CA GLU A 707 -38.14 -21.13 17.41
C GLU A 707 -39.33 -20.26 17.85
N ALA A 708 -40.03 -20.70 18.90
CA ALA A 708 -41.29 -20.10 19.31
C ALA A 708 -41.09 -18.72 19.97
N ASN A 709 -41.40 -17.66 19.21
CA ASN A 709 -41.75 -16.31 19.66
C ASN A 709 -41.13 -15.85 20.99
N HIS A 710 -39.81 -15.64 21.04
CA HIS A 710 -39.21 -14.80 22.09
C HIS A 710 -39.46 -13.31 21.78
N HIS A 711 -40.59 -12.80 22.30
CA HIS A 711 -40.82 -11.36 22.40
C HIS A 711 -39.68 -10.70 23.21
N PRO A 712 -39.15 -9.54 22.76
CA PRO A 712 -38.15 -8.80 23.52
C PRO A 712 -38.79 -8.15 24.76
N SER A 713 -38.47 -8.66 25.95
CA SER A 713 -39.00 -8.18 27.22
C SER A 713 -38.54 -6.75 27.57
N GLY A 714 -39.50 -5.83 27.66
CA GLY A 714 -39.47 -4.66 28.55
C GLY A 714 -38.32 -3.66 28.41
N SER A 715 -38.44 -2.71 27.49
CA SER A 715 -37.84 -1.38 27.68
C SER A 715 -38.67 -0.60 28.71
N VAL A 716 -38.14 -0.44 29.93
CA VAL A 716 -38.79 0.36 30.99
C VAL A 716 -38.48 1.84 30.75
N ASP A 717 -39.34 2.52 29.99
CA ASP A 717 -39.31 3.98 29.87
C ASP A 717 -39.92 4.62 31.11
N ILE A 718 -39.13 5.41 31.84
CA ILE A 718 -39.58 6.20 32.98
C ILE A 718 -39.75 7.66 32.55
N THR A 719 -41.00 8.09 32.37
CA THR A 719 -41.37 9.52 32.29
C THR A 719 -42.57 9.79 33.21
N PRO A 720 -42.58 10.90 33.98
CA PRO A 720 -43.60 11.17 34.97
C PRO A 720 -44.94 11.64 34.37
N SER A 721 -45.97 11.68 35.24
CA SER A 721 -47.38 11.85 34.91
C SER A 721 -47.86 13.31 34.79
N SER A 722 -49.16 13.48 34.47
CA SER A 722 -49.98 14.69 34.31
C SER A 722 -50.03 15.33 32.91
N SER A 723 -51.17 15.84 32.40
CA SER A 723 -52.58 15.63 32.80
C SER A 723 -53.59 16.09 31.72
N ASN A 724 -54.80 15.50 31.77
CA ASN A 724 -56.12 16.04 31.37
C ASN A 724 -56.49 16.39 29.90
N THR A 725 -57.81 16.21 29.67
CA THR A 725 -58.72 16.77 28.64
C THR A 725 -58.72 16.24 27.18
N PRO A 726 -59.91 16.06 26.55
CA PRO A 726 -60.07 15.51 25.20
C PRO A 726 -60.55 16.53 24.13
N ASN A 727 -60.74 16.02 22.89
CA ASN A 727 -61.41 16.61 21.73
C ASN A 727 -60.71 17.78 21.00
N GLN A 728 -60.39 17.58 19.72
CA GLN A 728 -61.17 18.17 18.61
C GLN A 728 -60.81 17.56 17.24
N LEU A 729 -61.72 17.71 16.28
CA LEU A 729 -61.48 17.47 14.85
C LEU A 729 -60.53 18.55 14.29
N PHE A 730 -59.79 18.23 13.21
CA PHE A 730 -60.06 18.90 11.93
C PHE A 730 -59.57 18.06 10.74
N GLU A 731 -60.23 18.29 9.60
CA GLU A 731 -60.10 17.55 8.34
C GLU A 731 -59.62 18.50 7.22
N ILE A 732 -58.89 17.96 6.24
CA ILE A 732 -58.57 18.47 4.88
C ILE A 732 -57.62 17.37 4.31
N GLN A 733 -58.02 16.51 3.37
CA GLN A 733 -58.38 16.77 1.95
C GLN A 733 -57.11 17.21 1.18
N ASP A 734 -56.63 16.49 0.17
CA ASP A 734 -57.35 16.27 -1.09
C ASP A 734 -57.28 14.86 -1.73
N HIS A 735 -58.28 14.65 -2.60
CA HIS A 735 -58.42 13.62 -3.63
C HIS A 735 -57.44 13.88 -4.83
N ASP A 736 -57.31 13.15 -5.94
CA ASP A 736 -57.93 11.95 -6.56
C ASP A 736 -56.94 11.42 -7.66
N ALA A 737 -57.15 10.40 -8.50
CA ALA A 737 -58.16 9.35 -8.68
C ALA A 737 -57.59 8.25 -9.63
N PHE A 738 -57.90 6.96 -9.37
CA PHE A 738 -58.20 5.88 -10.35
C PHE A 738 -57.24 5.60 -11.56
N HIS A 739 -57.34 4.49 -12.33
CA HIS A 739 -58.31 3.40 -12.40
C HIS A 739 -57.65 2.00 -12.28
N SER A 740 -58.46 1.02 -11.91
CA SER A 740 -58.07 -0.37 -11.63
C SER A 740 -58.42 -1.36 -12.75
N ARG A 741 -57.77 -2.53 -12.74
CA ARG A 741 -58.43 -3.82 -13.05
C ARG A 741 -57.70 -4.99 -12.39
N ALA A 742 -58.44 -6.06 -12.09
CA ALA A 742 -57.98 -7.22 -11.35
C ALA A 742 -58.51 -8.52 -11.99
N SER A 743 -57.77 -9.62 -11.82
CA SER A 743 -58.27 -10.98 -12.06
C SER A 743 -57.38 -12.05 -11.41
N THR A 744 -57.96 -12.80 -10.49
CA THR A 744 -57.60 -14.19 -10.13
C THR A 744 -58.80 -15.07 -10.53
N PRO A 745 -58.87 -16.40 -10.28
CA PRO A 745 -57.83 -17.40 -9.92
C PRO A 745 -57.85 -18.64 -10.87
N ARG A 746 -57.00 -19.66 -10.63
CA ARG A 746 -57.41 -21.10 -10.49
C ARG A 746 -56.25 -22.09 -10.27
N PHE A 747 -56.59 -23.23 -9.67
CA PHE A 747 -55.79 -24.47 -9.56
C PHE A 747 -56.17 -25.45 -10.69
N HIS A 748 -55.24 -26.29 -11.15
CA HIS A 748 -55.33 -27.78 -11.06
C HIS A 748 -54.08 -28.51 -11.59
N ASN A 749 -53.88 -29.75 -11.14
CA ASN A 749 -52.81 -30.68 -11.57
C ASN A 749 -53.24 -31.53 -12.79
N HIS A 750 -52.29 -32.01 -13.62
CA HIS A 750 -51.90 -33.43 -13.76
C HIS A 750 -51.00 -33.76 -14.98
N PHE A 751 -50.38 -34.96 -14.92
CA PHE A 751 -49.72 -35.76 -15.99
C PHE A 751 -48.36 -35.36 -16.58
N SER A 752 -47.34 -36.15 -16.22
CA SER A 752 -46.22 -36.61 -17.09
C SER A 752 -46.66 -37.88 -17.85
N PRO A 753 -45.94 -38.41 -18.88
CA PRO A 753 -44.74 -39.26 -18.61
C PRO A 753 -43.65 -39.41 -19.73
N LEU A 754 -42.44 -39.90 -19.34
CA LEU A 754 -41.44 -40.72 -20.11
C LEU A 754 -40.85 -40.20 -21.46
N THR A 755 -39.59 -40.43 -21.91
CA THR A 755 -38.25 -40.84 -21.36
C THR A 755 -37.16 -40.28 -22.35
N THR A 756 -35.97 -40.80 -22.74
CA THR A 756 -35.22 -42.06 -22.59
C THR A 756 -33.72 -41.88 -22.96
N SER A 757 -32.77 -42.43 -22.17
CA SER A 757 -31.32 -42.70 -22.48
C SER A 757 -30.41 -41.54 -22.93
N GLY A 758 -29.09 -41.48 -22.66
CA GLY A 758 -28.09 -42.29 -21.93
C GLY A 758 -26.72 -41.56 -22.05
N GLN A 759 -25.60 -41.87 -21.36
CA GLN A 759 -25.17 -42.99 -20.52
C GLN A 759 -24.21 -42.50 -19.40
N PHE A 760 -23.92 -43.33 -18.39
CA PHE A 760 -22.82 -43.15 -17.42
C PHE A 760 -21.66 -44.14 -17.68
N PRO A 761 -20.42 -43.78 -17.29
CA PRO A 761 -19.66 -44.55 -16.29
C PRO A 761 -18.93 -43.61 -15.28
N LEU A 762 -18.37 -44.05 -14.13
CA LEU A 762 -18.38 -45.32 -13.39
C LEU A 762 -18.03 -45.02 -11.91
N LEU A 763 -18.45 -45.89 -10.96
CA LEU A 763 -18.03 -45.86 -9.55
C LEU A 763 -16.96 -46.92 -9.27
N PRO A 764 -15.98 -46.59 -8.41
CA PRO A 764 -15.73 -47.39 -7.19
C PRO A 764 -15.40 -46.49 -5.97
N ARG A 765 -15.51 -46.92 -4.70
CA ARG A 765 -16.09 -48.13 -4.05
C ARG A 765 -16.03 -47.89 -2.54
N ASP A 766 -17.07 -48.24 -1.78
CA ASP A 766 -17.07 -48.06 -0.32
C ASP A 766 -16.08 -48.98 0.41
N SER A 767 -15.55 -48.49 1.53
CA SER A 767 -14.79 -49.27 2.53
C SER A 767 -14.77 -48.51 3.85
N ASP A 768 -15.19 -49.16 4.95
CA ASP A 768 -15.42 -48.53 6.25
C ASP A 768 -14.13 -48.00 6.93
N ALA A 769 -14.23 -46.81 7.52
CA ALA A 769 -13.27 -46.33 8.51
C ALA A 769 -13.94 -45.36 9.50
N SER A 770 -14.48 -45.89 10.60
CA SER A 770 -15.12 -45.10 11.66
C SER A 770 -14.09 -44.40 12.56
N SER A 771 -13.67 -43.19 12.18
CA SER A 771 -12.79 -42.35 13.01
C SER A 771 -13.53 -41.17 13.63
N ARG A 772 -13.93 -41.29 14.89
CA ARG A 772 -14.38 -40.16 15.72
C ARG A 772 -13.26 -39.11 15.81
N PRO A 773 -13.55 -37.79 15.74
CA PRO A 773 -12.57 -36.79 16.14
C PRO A 773 -12.22 -36.99 17.62
N LEU A 774 -10.93 -36.95 17.94
CA LEU A 774 -10.44 -37.14 19.30
C LEU A 774 -10.86 -35.98 20.21
N ILE A 775 -11.22 -36.31 21.45
CA ILE A 775 -11.56 -35.34 22.49
C ILE A 775 -10.32 -34.49 22.79
N ALA A 776 -10.44 -33.17 22.61
CA ALA A 776 -9.38 -32.23 22.96
C ALA A 776 -9.14 -32.20 24.48
N GLN A 777 -7.88 -32.12 24.90
CA GLN A 777 -7.50 -32.05 26.31
C GLN A 777 -7.88 -30.69 26.94
N PRO A 778 -8.13 -30.61 28.26
CA PRO A 778 -8.42 -29.34 28.96
C PRO A 778 -7.26 -28.34 28.91
N CYS A 779 -7.56 -27.04 29.02
CA CYS A 779 -6.56 -25.97 29.14
C CYS A 779 -5.67 -26.19 30.39
N ALA A 780 -4.43 -26.67 30.21
CA ALA A 780 -3.46 -26.83 31.29
C ALA A 780 -2.66 -25.52 31.53
N PRO A 781 -2.47 -25.08 32.79
CA PRO A 781 -1.71 -23.87 33.08
C PRO A 781 -0.19 -24.10 32.97
N HIS A 782 0.52 -23.20 32.27
CA HIS A 782 1.98 -23.16 32.29
C HIS A 782 2.49 -22.62 33.63
N SER A 783 2.88 -23.52 34.54
CA SER A 783 3.69 -23.15 35.71
C SER A 783 5.14 -22.84 35.30
N PRO A 784 5.77 -21.78 35.84
CA PRO A 784 7.20 -21.54 35.65
C PRO A 784 8.01 -22.58 36.42
N GLY A 785 8.95 -23.26 35.75
CA GLY A 785 9.75 -24.33 36.35
C GLY A 785 10.79 -23.81 37.33
N HIS A 786 10.63 -24.10 38.62
CA HIS A 786 11.74 -24.06 39.58
C HIS A 786 12.67 -25.25 39.34
N SER A 787 13.95 -24.98 39.11
CA SER A 787 15.04 -25.96 39.16
C SER A 787 16.08 -25.48 40.17
N ARG A 788 16.54 -26.35 41.08
CA ARG A 788 17.44 -25.95 42.18
C ARG A 788 18.58 -26.95 42.37
N ALA A 789 19.80 -26.46 42.16
CA ALA A 789 21.10 -26.92 42.68
C ALA A 789 21.56 -28.38 42.46
N SER A 790 22.71 -28.52 41.81
CA SER A 790 23.88 -29.21 42.38
C SER A 790 25.20 -28.74 41.72
N SER A 791 26.21 -28.43 42.55
CA SER A 791 27.69 -28.56 42.38
C SER A 791 28.36 -28.33 40.99
N ASP A 792 29.49 -27.63 40.86
CA ASP A 792 30.61 -27.51 41.83
C ASP A 792 31.62 -26.36 41.52
N ALA A 793 32.67 -26.26 42.37
CA ALA A 793 34.01 -25.68 42.12
C ALA A 793 34.16 -24.14 41.90
N GLY A 794 34.31 -23.44 43.04
CA GLY A 794 34.52 -21.98 43.21
C GLY A 794 35.72 -21.26 42.56
N ARG A 795 35.75 -19.92 42.78
CA ARG A 795 36.96 -19.14 43.14
C ARG A 795 36.58 -17.81 43.82
N SER A 796 37.39 -17.35 44.77
CA SER A 796 37.05 -16.24 45.68
C SER A 796 37.46 -14.84 45.19
N ARG A 797 36.67 -13.80 45.50
CA ARG A 797 37.21 -12.49 45.99
C ARG A 797 36.18 -11.57 46.67
N THR A 798 36.70 -10.78 47.59
CA THR A 798 36.08 -9.91 48.61
C THR A 798 35.71 -8.48 48.16
N SER A 799 34.57 -7.94 48.62
CA SER A 799 34.38 -6.61 49.29
C SER A 799 32.88 -6.24 49.30
N LEU A 800 32.13 -5.98 50.38
CA LEU A 800 32.31 -5.11 51.57
C LEU A 800 32.00 -3.61 51.30
N TYR A 801 30.74 -3.18 51.50
CA TYR A 801 30.37 -2.03 52.37
C TYR A 801 28.84 -1.90 52.63
N SER A 802 28.50 -1.10 53.66
CA SER A 802 27.15 -0.70 54.14
C SER A 802 26.62 0.55 53.35
N ASP A 803 25.44 1.17 53.57
CA ASP A 803 24.60 1.23 54.77
C ASP A 803 23.09 1.57 54.57
N THR A 804 22.36 1.27 55.64
CA THR A 804 21.05 1.73 56.20
C THR A 804 20.80 3.28 56.07
N ILE A 805 19.61 3.92 56.14
CA ILE A 805 18.55 4.06 57.20
C ILE A 805 17.20 4.59 56.59
N ALA A 806 16.07 4.54 57.33
CA ALA A 806 14.70 4.95 56.93
C ALA A 806 14.08 6.11 57.79
N TYR A 807 12.73 6.17 57.88
CA TYR A 807 11.83 7.10 58.64
C TYR A 807 11.26 8.35 57.91
N ASP A 808 10.17 8.98 58.41
CA ASP A 808 8.71 8.64 58.29
C ASP A 808 7.83 9.78 58.92
N PHE A 809 6.51 9.81 58.65
CA PHE A 809 5.45 10.79 59.10
C PHE A 809 5.62 12.26 58.65
N GLY A 810 4.57 13.12 58.57
CA GLY A 810 3.13 12.97 58.86
C GLY A 810 2.27 14.15 58.29
N SER A 811 0.99 14.27 58.68
CA SER A 811 0.01 15.31 58.22
C SER A 811 -0.67 16.00 59.46
N PRO A 812 -1.77 16.81 59.43
CA PRO A 812 -2.66 17.31 58.35
C PRO A 812 -3.31 18.76 58.53
N LEU A 813 -4.34 19.09 57.71
CA LEU A 813 -5.60 19.90 57.96
C LEU A 813 -5.73 21.47 57.80
N ILE A 814 -6.89 21.84 57.19
CA ILE A 814 -7.82 23.02 57.40
C ILE A 814 -7.52 24.44 56.82
N GLY A 815 -8.54 25.08 56.21
CA GLY A 815 -8.65 26.56 56.02
C GLY A 815 -9.62 27.07 54.90
N SER A 816 -10.58 27.96 55.21
CA SER A 816 -11.62 28.55 54.31
C SER A 816 -12.07 29.96 54.82
N PRO A 817 -13.03 30.75 54.23
CA PRO A 817 -13.46 30.92 52.82
C PRO A 817 -13.41 32.40 52.25
N PRO A 818 -14.48 33.26 52.06
CA PRO A 818 -14.73 33.89 50.73
C PRO A 818 -15.12 35.41 50.67
N ARG A 819 -15.20 36.01 49.45
CA ARG A 819 -16.31 36.90 48.96
C ARG A 819 -16.13 37.49 47.52
N SER A 820 -17.20 38.11 46.99
CA SER A 820 -17.38 38.84 45.71
C SER A 820 -17.76 40.33 46.00
N PRO A 821 -18.35 41.22 45.12
CA PRO A 821 -18.83 41.14 43.71
C PRO A 821 -18.59 42.41 42.81
N HIS A 822 -19.26 42.48 41.63
CA HIS A 822 -19.47 43.63 40.68
C HIS A 822 -18.27 44.13 39.83
N GLY A 823 -18.43 44.78 38.66
CA GLY A 823 -19.64 45.11 37.86
C GLY A 823 -19.37 45.81 36.49
N SER A 824 -20.45 46.03 35.72
CA SER A 824 -20.73 46.89 34.52
C SER A 824 -19.83 48.10 34.12
N ALA A 825 -19.87 48.69 32.89
CA ALA A 825 -20.38 48.35 31.54
C ALA A 825 -20.11 49.51 30.50
N GLY A 826 -20.21 49.24 29.18
CA GLY A 826 -20.36 50.25 28.08
C GLY A 826 -19.09 50.95 27.55
N SER A 827 -19.08 51.75 26.46
CA SER A 827 -19.97 51.90 25.27
C SER A 827 -19.34 52.90 24.23
N VAL A 828 -19.99 53.16 23.07
CA VAL A 828 -19.81 54.36 22.16
C VAL A 828 -18.47 54.47 21.36
N THR A 829 -18.32 54.94 20.09
CA THR A 829 -19.11 55.11 18.83
C THR A 829 -18.11 55.11 17.63
N MET A 830 -18.44 54.66 16.40
CA MET A 830 -18.94 55.44 15.22
C MET A 830 -18.05 56.65 14.82
N GLU A 831 -17.71 56.93 13.55
CA GLU A 831 -18.27 56.51 12.24
C GLU A 831 -17.15 56.06 11.23
N ARG A 832 -17.12 56.18 9.87
CA ARG A 832 -18.05 56.66 8.80
C ARG A 832 -17.75 56.04 7.40
N SER A 833 -18.69 56.27 6.47
CA SER A 833 -18.73 56.39 4.98
C SER A 833 -17.43 56.59 4.14
N THR A 834 -17.33 56.30 2.83
CA THR A 834 -18.26 55.89 1.71
C THR A 834 -17.43 55.46 0.47
N SER A 835 -17.93 54.87 -0.63
CA SER A 835 -19.27 54.42 -1.07
C SER A 835 -19.16 53.24 -2.08
N GLU A 836 -20.29 52.55 -2.33
CA GLU A 836 -20.75 51.88 -3.57
C GLU A 836 -19.81 50.95 -4.40
N GLY A 837 -20.24 49.77 -4.85
CA GLY A 837 -21.49 49.06 -4.55
C GLY A 837 -21.68 47.73 -5.32
N SER A 838 -22.34 46.77 -4.65
CA SER A 838 -23.41 45.88 -5.17
C SER A 838 -23.08 44.82 -6.25
N GLU A 839 -23.55 43.56 -6.27
CA GLU A 839 -24.06 42.57 -5.29
C GLU A 839 -24.27 41.22 -6.07
N TYR A 840 -24.43 40.02 -5.50
CA TYR A 840 -24.32 39.50 -4.13
C TYR A 840 -23.62 38.10 -4.24
N LEU A 841 -23.87 36.97 -3.55
CA LEU A 841 -24.66 36.53 -2.39
C LEU A 841 -23.86 35.37 -1.72
N SER A 842 -24.00 35.13 -0.42
CA SER A 842 -23.23 34.10 0.32
C SER A 842 -24.05 32.84 0.66
N PRO A 843 -23.43 31.79 1.24
CA PRO A 843 -23.47 31.72 2.70
C PRO A 843 -22.21 31.17 3.41
N ILE A 844 -21.69 31.99 4.32
CA ILE A 844 -21.35 31.68 5.72
C ILE A 844 -20.56 30.39 6.04
N THR A 845 -19.39 30.55 6.69
CA THR A 845 -18.78 29.50 7.51
C THR A 845 -18.26 30.08 8.83
N ARG A 846 -18.73 29.58 9.98
CA ARG A 846 -18.22 30.00 11.31
C ARG A 846 -16.78 29.50 11.52
N ARG A 847 -15.92 30.35 12.09
CA ARG A 847 -14.55 30.03 12.49
C ARG A 847 -14.32 30.49 13.94
N THR A 848 -14.13 29.55 14.86
CA THR A 848 -13.87 29.83 16.28
C THR A 848 -12.38 29.93 16.56
N THR A 849 -11.93 31.08 17.06
CA THR A 849 -10.58 31.30 17.60
C THR A 849 -10.47 30.82 19.05
N TYR A 850 -9.26 30.44 19.45
CA TYR A 850 -8.88 30.27 20.86
C TYR A 850 -7.85 31.36 21.23
N PRO A 851 -7.92 31.95 22.44
CA PRO A 851 -6.98 32.98 22.87
C PRO A 851 -5.61 32.41 23.23
N ARG A 852 -4.60 33.27 23.21
CA ARG A 852 -3.22 33.01 23.61
C ARG A 852 -2.96 33.78 24.90
N GLN A 853 -2.45 33.12 25.93
CA GLN A 853 -2.11 33.73 27.22
C GLN A 853 -0.61 33.58 27.46
N GLY A 854 0.02 34.54 28.13
CA GLY A 854 1.45 34.57 28.41
C GLY A 854 1.74 35.35 29.68
N SER A 855 2.95 35.16 30.22
CA SER A 855 3.44 35.82 31.44
C SER A 855 4.96 35.65 31.52
N ASP A 856 5.68 36.77 31.60
CA ASP A 856 7.13 36.82 31.82
C ASP A 856 7.47 36.87 33.32
N ALA A 857 8.70 36.46 33.70
CA ALA A 857 9.67 37.28 34.47
C ALA A 857 10.82 36.47 35.10
N ALA A 858 12.00 37.11 35.19
CA ALA A 858 13.10 36.88 36.16
C ALA A 858 13.93 35.56 36.10
N SER A 859 15.25 35.55 36.31
CA SER A 859 16.26 36.64 36.31
C SER A 859 17.73 36.15 36.25
N GLN A 860 18.66 37.09 36.02
CA GLN A 860 20.11 37.09 36.34
C GLN A 860 21.10 36.18 35.55
N GLY A 861 22.30 36.71 35.26
CA GLY A 861 23.47 35.97 34.74
C GLY A 861 24.27 36.66 33.60
N ARG A 862 25.22 37.55 33.91
CA ARG A 862 26.23 38.14 32.98
C ARG A 862 27.56 38.30 33.74
N PRO A 863 28.76 38.12 33.11
CA PRO A 863 29.46 39.17 32.33
C PRO A 863 29.71 38.74 30.85
N SER A 864 30.11 39.57 29.87
CA SER A 864 31.32 40.43 29.68
C SER A 864 32.63 39.61 29.57
N THR A 865 33.61 39.90 28.70
CA THR A 865 33.86 40.94 27.64
C THR A 865 34.85 40.32 26.62
N MET A 866 35.13 40.84 25.41
CA MET A 866 35.96 42.03 25.11
C MET A 866 36.10 42.23 23.57
N ASP A 867 36.39 43.45 23.11
CA ASP A 867 36.54 43.83 21.68
C ASP A 867 37.96 43.62 21.10
N LEU A 868 38.08 43.60 19.75
CA LEU A 868 38.92 44.51 18.92
C LEU A 868 39.13 44.00 17.47
N GLY A 869 39.32 44.92 16.50
CA GLY A 869 39.93 44.59 15.19
C GLY A 869 39.27 45.19 13.92
N ILE A 870 39.36 46.51 13.70
CA ILE A 870 38.85 47.20 12.49
C ILE A 870 39.93 47.33 11.41
N ARG A 871 39.58 47.11 10.13
CA ARG A 871 40.09 47.89 8.96
C ARG A 871 39.27 47.68 7.68
N GLY A 872 38.97 48.78 6.97
CA GLY A 872 38.61 48.79 5.54
C GLY A 872 39.88 48.89 4.66
N LEU A 873 39.86 49.30 3.38
CA LEU A 873 38.91 50.12 2.59
C LEU A 873 39.07 49.81 1.07
N GLY A 874 38.20 50.39 0.21
CA GLY A 874 38.29 50.41 -1.26
C GLY A 874 37.07 49.72 -1.93
N GLU A 875 36.14 50.36 -2.66
CA GLU A 875 36.22 51.27 -3.84
C GLU A 875 36.42 50.53 -5.19
N GLU A 876 35.70 50.83 -6.29
CA GLU A 876 34.42 51.56 -6.42
C GLU A 876 33.64 51.18 -7.71
N ARG A 877 32.41 51.69 -7.81
CA ARG A 877 31.43 51.72 -8.93
C ARG A 877 31.90 51.31 -10.34
N ARG A 878 31.11 50.45 -10.99
CA ARG A 878 29.97 50.90 -11.82
C ARG A 878 28.85 49.86 -11.88
#